data_AF-B3RRZ0-F1
#
_entry.id   AF-B3RRZ0-F1
#
_cell.length_a   1.000
_cell.length_b   1.000
_cell.length_c   1.000
_cell.angle_alpha   90.00
_cell.angle_beta   90.00
_cell.angle_gamma   90.00
#
_symmetry.space_group_name_H-M   'P 1'
#
loop_
_entity.id
_entity.type
_entity.pdbx_description
1 polymer ?
#
loop_
_entity_poly.entity_id
_entity_poly.type
_entity_poly.pdbx_seq_one_letter_code
_entity_poly.pdbx_strand_id
1 'polypeptide(L)'
;MRRKATKSPSEELSLSNCVIIRPEDLSSDKTPYIQFSSAPGNEFIVAIRNSTAIPTGTIGFNYAQREWSRISLNQDIELQPYRFSKSSLLAQVTFEVDFFIKKKATPESLNTDEIAKEFSINYPSFPLTKNQVLNISFKKKLLSLRVKKLIVADVSALKSDGDRKKNPSSLEANIGLTMANTEFSFEKVQESVINLVGSKKSGAGSQVSIINPDWNFKEMGIGGLNKEFSNIFRRAFASRVFPPDIVDQLGIKHVRGILLYGPPGTGKTLMARQIGKMLNAREPQIVNGPEILNKYVGESEANIRKLFAAAEEEQKRLGLNSGLHIIIFDEIDAICKQRGTASGSTGVGDTVVNQLLSKIDGVEQLNNILIIGMTNRKDLMDEALLRPGRLEVQMEIGLPNKDGRVEILKIHTNKLTENDKLDSSVDILELSKATKNFSGAEIEGLVRSAVSMAMNRYVKAKSTVEIDEDALNKLKISMDDFRNALLYDIKPYGQSCYEELLISYILLTGIVMWGDPVKYILDSGKLFCEQVERDVHSRTLNVLLSGSTGSGKTALAVKIAQQSGFPFVKITSKHNIPRHSDQAKVQALDKLFEDAYKSELSCIILDNLEVLLDYAPIGPRFCNPVLQILITLLGDTPPKNHRLLVIATTGELEFIELVRLAKQFHIVHVENLRTSEQVMAAVKVNKINVTKI
;
A
#
# COMPACT_ATOMS: atom_id res chain seq x y z
N MET A 1 -50.46 -34.23 -29.22
CA MET A 1 -50.71 -34.22 -30.69
C MET A 1 -49.39 -34.33 -31.44
N ARG A 2 -49.32 -35.12 -32.52
CA ARG A 2 -48.14 -35.18 -33.40
C ARG A 2 -48.27 -34.15 -34.52
N ARG A 3 -47.25 -33.31 -34.70
CA ARG A 3 -47.22 -32.24 -35.72
C ARG A 3 -45.83 -32.14 -36.35
N LYS A 4 -45.76 -31.63 -37.59
CA LYS A 4 -44.49 -31.42 -38.30
C LYS A 4 -43.94 -30.01 -38.07
N ALA A 5 -42.65 -29.91 -37.78
CA ALA A 5 -41.96 -28.63 -37.65
C ALA A 5 -41.79 -27.93 -39.01
N THR A 6 -42.22 -26.68 -39.13
CA THR A 6 -42.00 -25.80 -40.28
C THR A 6 -41.36 -24.48 -39.86
N LYS A 7 -40.98 -23.64 -40.83
CA LYS A 7 -40.43 -22.30 -40.58
C LYS A 7 -41.55 -21.32 -40.25
N SER A 8 -41.28 -20.35 -39.37
CA SER A 8 -42.15 -19.18 -39.19
C SER A 8 -42.41 -18.45 -40.53
N PRO A 9 -43.67 -18.05 -40.82
CA PRO A 9 -44.08 -17.48 -42.10
C PRO A 9 -43.68 -16.00 -42.28
N SER A 10 -43.44 -15.23 -41.22
CA SER A 10 -43.02 -13.83 -41.31
C SER A 10 -41.93 -13.45 -40.30
N GLU A 11 -41.18 -12.38 -40.57
CA GLU A 11 -40.15 -11.87 -39.66
C GLU A 11 -40.77 -11.30 -38.37
N GLU A 12 -41.90 -10.59 -38.45
CA GLU A 12 -42.61 -10.08 -37.26
C GLU A 12 -43.07 -11.21 -36.33
N LEU A 13 -43.60 -12.30 -36.90
CA LEU A 13 -43.99 -13.47 -36.13
C LEU A 13 -42.77 -14.22 -35.57
N SER A 14 -41.63 -14.16 -36.26
CA SER A 14 -40.37 -14.73 -35.76
C SER A 14 -39.86 -13.96 -34.53
N LEU A 15 -39.96 -12.62 -34.53
CA LEU A 15 -39.59 -11.76 -33.39
C LEU A 15 -40.51 -11.93 -32.18
N SER A 16 -41.69 -12.51 -32.35
CA SER A 16 -42.59 -12.78 -31.22
C SER A 16 -42.09 -13.89 -30.28
N ASN A 17 -41.04 -14.63 -30.66
CA ASN A 17 -40.48 -15.76 -29.92
C ASN A 17 -41.53 -16.81 -29.46
N CYS A 18 -42.71 -16.80 -30.08
CA CYS A 18 -43.80 -17.76 -29.85
C CYS A 18 -43.79 -18.80 -30.97
N VAL A 19 -44.29 -19.98 -30.66
CA VAL A 19 -44.53 -21.02 -31.64
C VAL A 19 -45.88 -20.78 -32.30
N ILE A 20 -45.91 -20.88 -33.63
CA ILE A 20 -47.06 -20.47 -34.42
C ILE A 20 -47.90 -21.68 -34.80
N ILE A 21 -49.17 -21.64 -34.44
CA ILE A 21 -50.14 -22.72 -34.67
C ILE A 21 -51.40 -22.12 -35.30
N ARG A 22 -52.12 -22.91 -36.08
CA ARG A 22 -53.44 -22.53 -36.60
C ARG A 22 -54.51 -22.70 -35.52
N PRO A 23 -55.46 -21.76 -35.34
CA PRO A 23 -56.50 -21.87 -34.30
C PRO A 23 -57.31 -23.17 -34.30
N GLU A 24 -57.54 -23.73 -35.50
CA GLU A 24 -58.32 -24.97 -35.73
C GLU A 24 -57.61 -26.24 -35.23
N ASP A 25 -56.29 -26.17 -35.05
CA ASP A 25 -55.46 -27.31 -34.65
C ASP A 25 -55.34 -27.47 -33.12
N LEU A 26 -55.93 -26.57 -32.32
CA LEU A 26 -56.01 -26.67 -30.86
C LEU A 26 -57.26 -27.46 -30.42
N SER A 27 -57.08 -28.54 -29.67
CA SER A 27 -58.18 -29.20 -28.94
C SER A 27 -58.74 -28.26 -27.86
N SER A 28 -59.98 -28.51 -27.45
CA SER A 28 -60.87 -27.73 -26.55
C SER A 28 -60.31 -27.18 -25.22
N ASP A 29 -59.06 -27.45 -24.87
CA ASP A 29 -58.38 -26.87 -23.71
C ASP A 29 -57.55 -25.65 -24.15
N LYS A 30 -58.05 -24.44 -23.86
CA LYS A 30 -57.44 -23.15 -24.25
C LYS A 30 -56.19 -22.84 -23.39
N THR A 31 -55.19 -23.71 -23.38
CA THR A 31 -53.92 -23.44 -22.70
C THR A 31 -52.97 -22.68 -23.62
N PRO A 32 -52.41 -21.53 -23.20
CA PRO A 32 -51.53 -20.70 -24.04
C PRO A 32 -50.09 -21.25 -24.16
N TYR A 33 -49.76 -22.34 -23.46
CA TYR A 33 -48.42 -22.93 -23.41
C TYR A 33 -48.44 -24.40 -23.80
N ILE A 34 -47.41 -24.82 -24.54
CA ILE A 34 -47.21 -26.21 -24.95
C ILE A 34 -45.83 -26.68 -24.51
N GLN A 35 -45.78 -27.95 -24.15
CA GLN A 35 -44.57 -28.70 -23.93
C GLN A 35 -44.33 -29.61 -25.14
N PHE A 36 -43.08 -29.68 -25.59
CA PHE A 36 -42.68 -30.59 -26.65
C PHE A 36 -41.32 -31.23 -26.35
N SER A 37 -41.13 -32.45 -26.84
CA SER A 37 -39.89 -33.22 -26.69
C SER A 37 -39.24 -33.48 -28.04
N SER A 38 -37.98 -33.09 -28.22
CA SER A 38 -37.20 -33.39 -29.44
C SER A 38 -36.45 -34.73 -29.33
N ALA A 39 -36.06 -35.13 -28.12
CA ALA A 39 -35.38 -36.38 -27.79
C ALA A 39 -35.74 -36.82 -26.35
N PRO A 40 -35.56 -38.11 -25.99
CA PRO A 40 -35.81 -38.58 -24.62
C PRO A 40 -34.98 -37.79 -23.61
N GLY A 41 -35.63 -37.13 -22.64
CA GLY A 41 -34.98 -36.32 -21.60
C GLY A 41 -34.83 -34.82 -21.88
N ASN A 42 -35.19 -34.34 -23.08
CA ASN A 42 -35.19 -32.90 -23.41
C ASN A 42 -36.63 -32.38 -23.59
N GLU A 43 -37.14 -31.74 -22.53
CA GLU A 43 -38.46 -31.12 -22.51
C GLU A 43 -38.34 -29.61 -22.68
N PHE A 44 -39.05 -29.07 -23.67
CA PHE A 44 -39.06 -27.64 -23.98
C PHE A 44 -40.47 -27.09 -23.85
N ILE A 45 -40.60 -25.89 -23.26
CA ILE A 45 -41.88 -25.21 -23.08
C ILE A 45 -41.85 -23.90 -23.85
N VAL A 46 -42.93 -23.64 -24.58
CA VAL A 46 -43.05 -22.47 -25.46
C VAL A 46 -44.47 -21.91 -25.44
N ALA A 47 -44.59 -20.60 -25.65
CA ALA A 47 -45.87 -19.93 -25.80
C ALA A 47 -46.42 -20.09 -27.23
N ILE A 48 -47.74 -20.18 -27.35
CA ILE A 48 -48.43 -20.29 -28.64
C ILE A 48 -48.87 -18.92 -29.14
N ARG A 49 -48.71 -18.67 -30.44
CA ARG A 49 -49.35 -17.57 -31.15
C ARG A 49 -50.13 -18.09 -32.34
N ASN A 50 -51.36 -17.62 -32.49
CA ASN A 50 -52.24 -18.10 -33.54
C ASN A 50 -52.04 -17.33 -34.85
N SER A 51 -51.92 -18.04 -35.98
CA SER A 51 -51.88 -17.44 -37.32
C SER A 51 -52.47 -18.38 -38.38
N THR A 52 -53.17 -17.83 -39.37
CA THR A 52 -53.74 -18.58 -40.50
C THR A 52 -52.72 -18.92 -41.59
N ALA A 53 -51.53 -18.31 -41.55
CA ALA A 53 -50.50 -18.41 -42.59
C ALA A 53 -49.76 -19.76 -42.66
N ILE A 54 -49.96 -20.66 -41.70
CA ILE A 54 -49.27 -21.96 -41.62
C ILE A 54 -50.22 -23.11 -42.02
N PRO A 55 -49.78 -24.11 -42.82
CA PRO A 55 -50.61 -25.26 -43.19
C PRO A 55 -51.15 -26.06 -41.98
N THR A 56 -52.37 -26.59 -42.09
CA THR A 56 -52.98 -27.48 -41.08
C THR A 56 -52.05 -28.65 -40.75
N GLY A 57 -51.88 -28.96 -39.46
CA GLY A 57 -51.05 -30.07 -39.00
C GLY A 57 -49.55 -29.77 -38.92
N THR A 58 -49.14 -28.52 -39.16
CA THR A 58 -47.74 -28.07 -39.02
C THR A 58 -47.58 -26.98 -37.96
N ILE A 59 -46.36 -26.84 -37.44
CA ILE A 59 -46.01 -25.86 -36.41
C ILE A 59 -44.82 -25.01 -36.84
N GLY A 60 -44.98 -23.69 -36.79
CA GLY A 60 -43.92 -22.74 -37.14
C GLY A 60 -42.98 -22.47 -35.99
N PHE A 61 -41.70 -22.80 -36.17
CA PHE A 61 -40.61 -22.40 -35.26
C PHE A 61 -39.75 -21.29 -35.88
N ASN A 62 -39.28 -20.37 -35.02
CA ASN A 62 -38.23 -19.41 -35.39
C ASN A 62 -36.86 -20.12 -35.45
N TYR A 63 -35.90 -19.53 -36.16
CA TYR A 63 -34.51 -19.97 -36.22
C TYR A 63 -33.91 -20.18 -34.82
N ALA A 64 -34.02 -19.19 -33.93
CA ALA A 64 -33.48 -19.28 -32.56
C ALA A 64 -34.09 -20.44 -31.75
N GLN A 65 -35.40 -20.67 -31.89
CA GLN A 65 -36.08 -21.78 -31.22
C GLN A 65 -35.60 -23.13 -31.75
N ARG A 66 -35.42 -23.28 -33.07
CA ARG A 66 -34.92 -24.53 -33.67
C ARG A 66 -33.48 -24.82 -33.29
N GLU A 67 -32.65 -23.79 -33.21
CA GLU A 67 -31.26 -23.92 -32.77
C GLU A 67 -31.20 -24.36 -31.30
N TRP A 68 -32.00 -23.72 -30.44
CA TRP A 68 -32.13 -24.07 -29.02
C TRP A 68 -32.66 -25.50 -28.81
N SER A 69 -33.71 -25.88 -29.53
CA SER A 69 -34.36 -27.18 -29.38
C SER A 69 -33.78 -28.30 -30.26
N ARG A 70 -32.79 -27.98 -31.10
CA ARG A 70 -32.15 -28.87 -32.10
C ARG A 70 -33.14 -29.60 -33.01
N ILE A 71 -34.21 -28.91 -33.43
CA ILE A 71 -35.25 -29.47 -34.30
C ILE A 71 -34.94 -29.18 -35.77
N SER A 72 -35.05 -30.22 -36.59
CA SER A 72 -34.96 -30.11 -38.06
C SER A 72 -36.32 -29.79 -38.68
N LEU A 73 -36.30 -29.16 -39.86
CA LEU A 73 -37.51 -28.97 -40.65
C LEU A 73 -38.14 -30.32 -41.03
N ASN A 74 -39.46 -30.37 -41.01
CA ASN A 74 -40.30 -31.56 -41.29
C ASN A 74 -40.16 -32.73 -40.30
N GLN A 75 -39.49 -32.52 -39.16
CA GLN A 75 -39.46 -33.49 -38.08
C GLN A 75 -40.83 -33.59 -37.40
N ASP A 76 -41.27 -34.81 -37.09
CA ASP A 76 -42.47 -35.06 -36.28
C ASP A 76 -42.18 -34.83 -34.80
N ILE A 77 -43.04 -34.04 -34.15
CA ILE A 77 -42.89 -33.62 -32.74
C ILE A 77 -44.17 -33.93 -31.98
N GLU A 78 -44.02 -34.47 -30.77
CA GLU A 78 -45.12 -34.67 -29.84
C GLU A 78 -45.33 -33.44 -28.95
N LEU A 79 -46.59 -33.00 -28.90
CA LEU A 79 -47.03 -31.82 -28.15
C LEU A 79 -47.98 -32.21 -27.04
N GLN A 80 -47.77 -31.65 -25.87
CA GLN A 80 -48.65 -31.77 -24.71
C GLN A 80 -48.99 -30.37 -24.18
N PRO A 81 -50.26 -30.10 -23.81
CA PRO A 81 -50.63 -28.83 -23.17
C PRO A 81 -49.94 -28.73 -21.80
N TYR A 82 -49.36 -27.57 -21.50
CA TYR A 82 -48.66 -27.34 -20.24
C TYR A 82 -49.32 -26.22 -19.43
N ARG A 83 -49.48 -26.44 -18.12
CA ARG A 83 -49.99 -25.43 -17.18
C ARG A 83 -48.96 -25.17 -16.08
N PHE A 84 -48.56 -23.91 -15.94
CA PHE A 84 -47.65 -23.50 -14.87
C PHE A 84 -48.33 -23.58 -13.50
N SER A 85 -47.59 -24.07 -12.50
CA SER A 85 -48.01 -23.98 -11.10
C SER A 85 -47.72 -22.60 -10.53
N LYS A 86 -48.43 -22.21 -9.46
CA LYS A 86 -48.22 -20.93 -8.77
C LYS A 86 -46.81 -20.79 -8.17
N SER A 87 -46.09 -21.89 -7.98
CA SER A 87 -44.71 -21.92 -7.48
C SER A 87 -43.67 -21.77 -8.59
N SER A 88 -44.06 -21.61 -9.85
CA SER A 88 -43.14 -21.45 -10.99
C SER A 88 -43.04 -20.00 -11.49
N LEU A 89 -43.48 -19.03 -10.67
CA LEU A 89 -43.48 -17.61 -11.03
C LEU A 89 -42.10 -17.00 -10.79
N LEU A 90 -41.56 -16.29 -11.78
CA LEU A 90 -40.20 -15.73 -11.74
C LEU A 90 -40.17 -14.38 -11.02
N ALA A 91 -39.27 -14.24 -10.06
CA ALA A 91 -38.93 -12.97 -9.42
C ALA A 91 -37.86 -12.22 -10.21
N GLN A 92 -36.79 -12.92 -10.60
CA GLN A 92 -35.66 -12.31 -11.30
C GLN A 92 -35.16 -13.22 -12.43
N VAL A 93 -34.79 -12.61 -13.55
CA VAL A 93 -34.26 -13.28 -14.75
C VAL A 93 -33.00 -12.58 -15.22
N THR A 94 -31.93 -13.36 -15.42
CA THR A 94 -30.67 -12.87 -15.99
C THR A 94 -30.51 -13.35 -17.42
N PHE A 95 -30.35 -12.41 -18.35
CA PHE A 95 -30.08 -12.66 -19.77
C PHE A 95 -28.63 -12.33 -20.14
N GLU A 96 -27.99 -13.14 -20.96
CA GLU A 96 -26.80 -12.78 -21.73
C GLU A 96 -27.21 -12.17 -23.08
N VAL A 97 -26.65 -11.00 -23.41
CA VAL A 97 -26.98 -10.21 -24.60
C VAL A 97 -25.82 -10.25 -25.59
N ASP A 98 -26.14 -10.53 -26.86
CA ASP A 98 -25.24 -10.37 -28.01
C ASP A 98 -25.98 -9.77 -29.22
N PHE A 99 -25.23 -9.31 -30.23
CA PHE A 99 -25.83 -8.91 -31.51
C PHE A 99 -26.17 -10.16 -32.31
N PHE A 100 -27.40 -10.22 -32.85
CA PHE A 100 -27.81 -11.37 -33.67
C PHE A 100 -26.93 -11.50 -34.94
N ILE A 101 -26.46 -10.39 -35.50
CA ILE A 101 -25.52 -10.35 -36.63
C ILE A 101 -24.24 -9.65 -36.20
N LYS A 102 -23.16 -10.41 -35.96
CA LYS A 102 -21.85 -9.89 -35.52
C LYS A 102 -21.26 -8.83 -36.46
N LYS A 103 -21.53 -8.90 -37.78
CA LYS A 103 -21.06 -7.91 -38.77
C LYS A 103 -21.72 -6.52 -38.67
N LYS A 104 -22.88 -6.42 -38.01
CA LYS A 104 -23.60 -5.15 -37.77
C LYS A 104 -23.41 -4.64 -36.33
N ALA A 105 -22.42 -5.16 -35.60
CA ALA A 105 -22.11 -4.72 -34.25
C ALA A 105 -21.72 -3.25 -34.25
N THR A 106 -22.41 -2.46 -33.43
CA THR A 106 -22.11 -1.05 -33.21
C THR A 106 -21.63 -0.86 -31.77
N PRO A 107 -20.61 -0.03 -31.51
CA PRO A 107 -20.09 0.21 -30.16
C PRO A 107 -20.99 1.14 -29.31
N GLU A 108 -22.15 1.55 -29.83
CA GLU A 108 -23.11 2.41 -29.13
C GLU A 108 -23.62 1.75 -27.84
N SER A 109 -23.73 2.57 -26.79
CA SER A 109 -24.26 2.13 -25.50
C SER A 109 -25.74 1.78 -25.58
N LEU A 110 -26.10 0.58 -25.15
CA LEU A 110 -27.49 0.11 -25.02
C LEU A 110 -27.97 0.25 -23.58
N ASN A 111 -29.09 0.95 -23.38
CA ASN A 111 -29.69 1.12 -22.06
C ASN A 111 -30.49 -0.11 -21.63
N THR A 112 -29.99 -0.82 -20.62
CA THR A 112 -30.61 -2.02 -20.02
C THR A 112 -31.97 -1.76 -19.41
N ASP A 113 -32.22 -0.55 -18.89
CA ASP A 113 -33.51 -0.20 -18.28
C ASP A 113 -34.60 -0.04 -19.35
N GLU A 114 -34.25 0.48 -20.52
CA GLU A 114 -35.15 0.56 -21.68
C GLU A 114 -35.43 -0.82 -22.26
N ILE A 115 -34.40 -1.66 -22.40
CA ILE A 115 -34.56 -3.06 -22.87
C ILE A 115 -35.47 -3.83 -21.91
N ALA A 116 -35.29 -3.68 -20.60
CA ALA A 116 -36.15 -4.31 -19.60
C ALA A 116 -37.62 -3.89 -19.76
N LYS A 117 -37.87 -2.60 -19.94
CA LYS A 117 -39.23 -2.05 -20.12
C LYS A 117 -39.86 -2.56 -21.40
N GLU A 118 -39.15 -2.50 -22.52
CA GLU A 118 -39.64 -2.97 -23.81
C GLU A 118 -39.91 -4.49 -23.79
N PHE A 119 -39.05 -5.26 -23.13
CA PHE A 119 -39.26 -6.69 -22.93
C PHE A 119 -40.51 -6.98 -22.09
N SER A 120 -40.72 -6.24 -20.99
CA SER A 120 -41.89 -6.40 -20.11
C SER A 120 -43.21 -6.08 -20.83
N ILE A 121 -43.20 -5.07 -21.71
CA ILE A 121 -44.37 -4.65 -22.49
C ILE A 121 -44.67 -5.64 -23.61
N ASN A 122 -43.64 -6.11 -24.32
CA ASN A 122 -43.81 -6.98 -25.49
C ASN A 122 -44.03 -8.46 -25.14
N TYR A 123 -43.56 -8.91 -23.97
CA TYR A 123 -43.61 -10.32 -23.54
C TYR A 123 -44.24 -10.49 -22.14
N PRO A 124 -45.51 -10.08 -21.94
CA PRO A 124 -46.21 -10.32 -20.67
C PRO A 124 -46.49 -11.81 -20.49
N SER A 125 -46.24 -12.34 -19.29
CA SER A 125 -46.50 -13.76 -18.95
C SER A 125 -45.88 -14.74 -19.93
N PHE A 126 -44.60 -14.51 -20.26
CA PHE A 126 -43.84 -15.32 -21.18
C PHE A 126 -43.08 -16.44 -20.45
N PRO A 127 -43.11 -17.69 -20.95
CA PRO A 127 -42.40 -18.80 -20.34
C PRO A 127 -40.92 -18.72 -20.69
N LEU A 128 -40.06 -18.84 -19.68
CA LEU A 128 -38.61 -18.83 -19.84
C LEU A 128 -38.00 -20.11 -19.27
N THR A 129 -37.09 -20.69 -20.03
CA THR A 129 -36.31 -21.88 -19.64
C THR A 129 -34.82 -21.53 -19.63
N LYS A 130 -34.07 -22.12 -18.71
CA LYS A 130 -32.61 -21.96 -18.65
C LYS A 130 -31.98 -22.34 -19.99
N ASN A 131 -31.04 -21.51 -20.47
CA ASN A 131 -30.37 -21.60 -21.77
C ASN A 131 -31.25 -21.35 -23.01
N GLN A 132 -32.48 -20.88 -22.86
CA GLN A 132 -33.31 -20.50 -24.00
C GLN A 132 -32.73 -19.28 -24.72
N VAL A 133 -32.73 -19.33 -26.06
CA VAL A 133 -32.28 -18.23 -26.92
C VAL A 133 -33.48 -17.53 -27.55
N LEU A 134 -33.51 -16.21 -27.45
CA LEU A 134 -34.60 -15.33 -27.92
C LEU A 134 -34.02 -14.24 -28.82
N ASN A 135 -34.74 -13.87 -29.86
CA ASN A 135 -34.36 -12.74 -30.71
C ASN A 135 -35.33 -11.59 -30.49
N ILE A 136 -34.80 -10.41 -30.17
CA ILE A 136 -35.60 -9.19 -29.99
C ILE A 136 -35.12 -8.08 -30.92
N SER A 137 -36.03 -7.20 -31.32
CA SER A 137 -35.70 -5.98 -32.04
C SER A 137 -35.75 -4.82 -31.04
N PHE A 138 -34.64 -4.10 -30.87
CA PHE A 138 -34.54 -2.92 -30.02
C PHE A 138 -33.99 -1.76 -30.85
N LYS A 139 -34.74 -0.65 -30.97
CA LYS A 139 -34.38 0.52 -31.80
C LYS A 139 -33.87 0.15 -33.22
N LYS A 140 -34.56 -0.79 -33.90
CA LYS A 140 -34.19 -1.35 -35.22
C LYS A 140 -32.90 -2.20 -35.26
N LYS A 141 -32.32 -2.54 -34.11
CA LYS A 141 -31.19 -3.48 -33.98
C LYS A 141 -31.70 -4.84 -33.50
N LEU A 142 -31.19 -5.91 -34.10
CA LEU A 142 -31.53 -7.29 -33.71
C LEU A 142 -30.55 -7.78 -32.65
N LEU A 143 -31.06 -8.05 -31.45
CA LEU A 143 -30.32 -8.59 -30.32
C LEU A 143 -30.71 -10.06 -30.10
N SER A 144 -29.73 -10.86 -29.71
CA SER A 144 -29.90 -12.23 -29.25
C SER A 144 -29.77 -12.25 -27.73
N LEU A 145 -30.79 -12.75 -27.04
CA LEU A 145 -30.84 -12.90 -25.60
C LEU A 145 -30.79 -14.39 -25.24
N ARG A 146 -29.86 -14.79 -24.38
CA ARG A 146 -29.79 -16.14 -23.83
C ARG A 146 -30.12 -16.12 -22.34
N VAL A 147 -31.07 -16.93 -21.90
CA VAL A 147 -31.42 -17.05 -20.48
C VAL A 147 -30.30 -17.75 -19.72
N LYS A 148 -29.68 -17.08 -18.74
CA LYS A 148 -28.58 -17.64 -17.93
C LYS A 148 -29.08 -18.17 -16.59
N LYS A 149 -29.83 -17.33 -15.86
CA LYS A 149 -30.35 -17.64 -14.52
C LYS A 149 -31.81 -17.24 -14.39
N LEU A 150 -32.55 -18.05 -13.64
CA LEU A 150 -33.96 -17.89 -13.35
C LEU A 150 -34.16 -18.08 -11.84
N ILE A 151 -34.73 -17.07 -11.18
CA ILE A 151 -35.02 -17.09 -9.74
C ILE A 151 -36.52 -17.03 -9.56
N VAL A 152 -37.06 -17.96 -8.78
CA VAL A 152 -38.50 -18.05 -8.48
C VAL A 152 -38.86 -17.17 -7.28
N ALA A 153 -40.05 -16.58 -7.33
CA ALA A 153 -40.64 -15.85 -6.22
C ALA A 153 -41.14 -16.81 -5.15
N ASP A 154 -40.59 -16.72 -3.94
CA ASP A 154 -41.11 -17.46 -2.81
C ASP A 154 -42.40 -16.80 -2.30
N VAL A 155 -43.54 -17.43 -2.58
CA VAL A 155 -44.88 -16.91 -2.23
C VAL A 155 -45.05 -16.81 -0.70
N SER A 156 -44.20 -17.49 0.07
CA SER A 156 -44.20 -17.47 1.54
C SER A 156 -43.62 -16.17 2.14
N ALA A 157 -42.71 -15.47 1.43
CA ALA A 157 -42.04 -14.26 1.92
C ALA A 157 -42.88 -12.97 1.82
N LEU A 158 -43.98 -12.98 1.07
CA LEU A 158 -44.88 -11.84 0.91
C LEU A 158 -45.84 -11.62 2.08
N LYS A 159 -45.87 -12.51 3.09
CA LYS A 159 -46.72 -12.38 4.28
C LYS A 159 -46.02 -11.75 5.50
N SER A 160 -44.72 -11.49 5.44
CA SER A 160 -43.98 -10.82 6.53
C SER A 160 -43.63 -9.39 6.13
N ASP A 161 -44.55 -8.47 6.41
CA ASP A 161 -44.25 -7.04 6.40
C ASP A 161 -43.43 -6.72 7.67
N GLY A 162 -42.18 -6.27 7.52
CA GLY A 162 -41.48 -5.66 8.66
C GLY A 162 -39.95 -5.73 8.75
N ASP A 163 -39.21 -6.62 8.05
CA ASP A 163 -37.77 -6.73 8.33
C ASP A 163 -36.89 -6.91 7.07
N ARG A 164 -36.42 -5.78 6.53
CA ARG A 164 -35.45 -5.71 5.43
C ARG A 164 -34.04 -6.00 5.93
N LYS A 165 -33.73 -7.25 6.30
CA LYS A 165 -32.34 -7.68 6.55
C LYS A 165 -32.17 -9.21 6.61
N LYS A 166 -32.66 -9.93 5.61
CA LYS A 166 -32.16 -11.27 5.26
C LYS A 166 -32.30 -11.44 3.76
N ASN A 167 -31.20 -11.68 3.05
CA ASN A 167 -31.22 -12.01 1.62
C ASN A 167 -32.18 -13.20 1.44
N PRO A 168 -33.25 -13.07 0.65
CA PRO A 168 -34.13 -14.21 0.40
C PRO A 168 -33.29 -15.30 -0.25
N SER A 169 -33.36 -16.52 0.28
CA SER A 169 -32.76 -17.70 -0.35
C SER A 169 -33.43 -17.92 -1.70
N SER A 170 -32.85 -17.32 -2.75
CA SER A 170 -33.35 -17.39 -4.11
C SER A 170 -33.19 -18.83 -4.62
N LEU A 171 -34.29 -19.57 -4.71
CA LEU A 171 -34.32 -20.89 -5.35
C LEU A 171 -34.11 -20.69 -6.87
N GLU A 172 -32.99 -21.21 -7.39
CA GLU A 172 -32.76 -21.27 -8.83
C GLU A 172 -33.70 -22.32 -9.44
N ALA A 173 -34.47 -21.92 -10.46
CA ALA A 173 -35.31 -22.83 -11.21
C ALA A 173 -34.78 -23.04 -12.63
N ASN A 174 -35.12 -24.18 -13.23
CA ASN A 174 -34.82 -24.43 -14.65
C ASN A 174 -35.88 -23.82 -15.58
N ILE A 175 -37.10 -23.61 -15.09
CA ILE A 175 -38.26 -23.18 -15.87
C ILE A 175 -39.09 -22.24 -14.98
N GLY A 176 -39.60 -21.15 -15.56
CA GLY A 176 -40.61 -20.33 -14.90
C GLY A 176 -41.37 -19.40 -15.83
N LEU A 177 -42.36 -18.71 -15.26
CA LEU A 177 -43.24 -17.77 -15.95
C LEU A 177 -42.96 -16.34 -15.49
N THR A 178 -42.82 -15.39 -16.43
CA THR A 178 -42.64 -13.98 -16.07
C THR A 178 -43.94 -13.36 -15.54
N MET A 179 -43.80 -12.42 -14.62
CA MET A 179 -44.87 -11.59 -14.06
C MET A 179 -44.62 -10.11 -14.39
N ALA A 180 -45.63 -9.27 -14.17
CA ALA A 180 -45.51 -7.82 -14.38
C ALA A 180 -44.43 -7.17 -13.48
N ASN A 181 -44.11 -7.79 -12.34
CA ASN A 181 -43.11 -7.34 -11.39
C ASN A 181 -41.78 -8.13 -11.45
N THR A 182 -41.57 -8.96 -12.47
CA THR A 182 -40.31 -9.69 -12.63
C THR A 182 -39.17 -8.71 -12.95
N GLU A 183 -38.09 -8.80 -12.19
CA GLU A 183 -36.88 -8.03 -12.44
C GLU A 183 -36.03 -8.68 -13.53
N PHE A 184 -35.80 -7.96 -14.61
CA PHE A 184 -34.92 -8.38 -15.69
C PHE A 184 -33.55 -7.77 -15.51
N SER A 185 -32.53 -8.60 -15.67
CA SER A 185 -31.16 -8.18 -15.56
C SER A 185 -30.30 -8.72 -16.71
N PHE A 186 -29.34 -7.94 -17.17
CA PHE A 186 -28.63 -8.20 -18.42
C PHE A 186 -27.10 -8.28 -18.24
N GLU A 187 -26.50 -9.27 -18.87
CA GLU A 187 -25.06 -9.54 -18.97
C GLU A 187 -24.62 -9.40 -20.43
N LYS A 188 -23.39 -8.95 -20.66
CA LYS A 188 -22.77 -9.06 -21.98
C LYS A 188 -22.07 -10.40 -22.12
N VAL A 189 -22.08 -10.97 -23.33
CA VAL A 189 -21.20 -12.11 -23.65
C VAL A 189 -19.73 -11.65 -23.62
N GLN A 190 -18.82 -12.47 -23.09
CA GLN A 190 -17.42 -12.09 -22.81
C GLN A 190 -16.64 -11.58 -24.04
N GLU A 191 -17.00 -12.03 -25.24
CA GLU A 191 -16.36 -11.63 -26.51
C GLU A 191 -17.14 -10.54 -27.29
N SER A 192 -18.27 -10.07 -26.76
CA SER A 192 -19.12 -9.11 -27.48
C SER A 192 -18.63 -7.67 -27.32
N VAL A 193 -18.76 -6.88 -28.39
CA VAL A 193 -18.44 -5.44 -28.44
C VAL A 193 -19.55 -4.58 -27.81
N ILE A 194 -20.62 -5.21 -27.29
CA ILE A 194 -21.76 -4.50 -26.71
C ILE A 194 -21.35 -3.76 -25.43
N ASN A 195 -21.67 -2.47 -25.41
CA ASN A 195 -21.62 -1.63 -24.22
C ASN A 195 -23.02 -1.52 -23.61
N LEU A 196 -23.27 -2.24 -22.52
CA LEU A 196 -24.51 -2.08 -21.75
C LEU A 196 -24.36 -0.89 -20.79
N VAL A 197 -25.41 -0.08 -20.62
CA VAL A 197 -25.52 1.03 -19.65
C VAL A 197 -26.84 0.89 -18.87
N GLY A 198 -26.93 1.39 -17.64
CA GLY A 198 -28.15 1.33 -16.83
C GLY A 198 -28.05 0.44 -15.59
N SER A 199 -29.08 0.53 -14.75
CA SER A 199 -29.09 -0.03 -13.38
C SER A 199 -29.36 -1.54 -13.31
N LYS A 200 -29.97 -2.10 -14.36
CA LYS A 200 -30.37 -3.51 -14.46
C LYS A 200 -29.31 -4.44 -15.04
N LYS A 201 -28.03 -4.23 -14.73
CA LYS A 201 -26.95 -5.15 -15.10
C LYS A 201 -26.72 -6.16 -13.97
N SER A 202 -26.67 -7.45 -14.26
CA SER A 202 -26.36 -8.47 -13.24
C SER A 202 -25.26 -9.37 -13.75
N GLY A 203 -24.03 -9.34 -13.22
CA GLY A 203 -23.02 -10.39 -13.45
C GLY A 203 -21.99 -10.14 -14.57
N ALA A 204 -20.72 -10.47 -14.27
CA ALA A 204 -19.48 -10.21 -15.03
C ALA A 204 -19.06 -8.74 -15.25
N GLY A 205 -19.85 -7.79 -14.75
CA GLY A 205 -19.39 -6.50 -14.25
C GLY A 205 -19.79 -6.31 -12.78
N SER A 206 -20.14 -7.39 -12.09
CA SER A 206 -20.17 -7.42 -10.63
C SER A 206 -18.82 -6.89 -10.19
N GLN A 207 -18.86 -5.68 -9.62
CA GLN A 207 -17.75 -5.00 -8.99
C GLN A 207 -16.85 -6.07 -8.39
N VAL A 208 -15.73 -6.38 -9.04
CA VAL A 208 -14.63 -7.03 -8.35
C VAL A 208 -14.27 -5.94 -7.38
N SER A 209 -14.80 -6.06 -6.16
CA SER A 209 -14.41 -5.21 -5.05
C SER A 209 -12.89 -5.26 -5.08
N ILE A 210 -12.30 -4.15 -5.51
CA ILE A 210 -10.85 -4.02 -5.74
C ILE A 210 -10.11 -4.35 -4.42
N ILE A 211 -10.84 -4.38 -3.31
CA ILE A 211 -10.40 -4.69 -1.97
C ILE A 211 -11.17 -5.91 -1.47
N ASN A 212 -10.45 -6.92 -0.99
CA ASN A 212 -11.07 -8.02 -0.23
C ASN A 212 -11.64 -7.45 1.07
N PRO A 213 -12.92 -7.68 1.41
CA PRO A 213 -13.53 -7.13 2.62
C PRO A 213 -12.94 -7.68 3.94
N ASP A 214 -12.20 -8.79 3.90
CA ASP A 214 -11.68 -9.50 5.07
C ASP A 214 -10.17 -9.28 5.28
N TRP A 215 -9.70 -8.03 5.34
CA TRP A 215 -8.28 -7.73 5.52
C TRP A 215 -7.96 -7.29 6.96
N ASN A 216 -7.06 -8.03 7.61
CA ASN A 216 -6.56 -7.73 8.95
C ASN A 216 -5.09 -7.26 8.88
N PHE A 217 -4.81 -6.06 9.39
CA PHE A 217 -3.45 -5.48 9.45
C PHE A 217 -2.41 -6.41 10.11
N LYS A 218 -2.80 -7.16 11.14
CA LYS A 218 -1.93 -8.09 11.88
C LYS A 218 -1.54 -9.32 11.04
N GLU A 219 -2.44 -9.79 10.18
CA GLU A 219 -2.19 -10.95 9.31
C GLU A 219 -1.25 -10.60 8.16
N MET A 220 -1.20 -9.32 7.77
CA MET A 220 -0.36 -8.83 6.69
C MET A 220 1.12 -8.66 7.08
N GLY A 221 1.46 -8.84 8.36
CA GLY A 221 2.84 -8.76 8.85
C GLY A 221 3.45 -7.36 8.77
N ILE A 222 2.64 -6.29 8.78
CA ILE A 222 3.10 -4.91 8.87
C ILE A 222 2.87 -4.43 10.30
N GLY A 223 3.94 -4.06 11.02
CA GLY A 223 3.87 -3.50 12.37
C GLY A 223 4.21 -2.00 12.37
N GLY A 224 3.53 -1.21 13.20
CA GLY A 224 3.89 0.16 13.52
C GLY A 224 3.55 1.24 12.49
N LEU A 225 2.99 0.88 11.32
CA LEU A 225 2.69 1.81 10.21
C LEU A 225 1.18 2.00 9.96
N ASN A 226 0.35 1.77 11.00
CA ASN A 226 -1.11 1.78 10.86
C ASN A 226 -1.67 3.17 10.47
N LYS A 227 -1.05 4.25 10.96
CA LYS A 227 -1.48 5.63 10.68
C LYS A 227 -1.18 6.02 9.24
N GLU A 228 0.04 5.74 8.81
CA GLU A 228 0.57 5.93 7.46
C GLU A 228 -0.30 5.16 6.46
N PHE A 229 -0.50 3.87 6.71
CA PHE A 229 -1.34 3.03 5.86
C PHE A 229 -2.79 3.54 5.75
N SER A 230 -3.41 3.90 6.88
CA SER A 230 -4.79 4.44 6.88
C SER A 230 -4.90 5.73 6.07
N ASN A 231 -3.86 6.56 6.08
CA ASN A 231 -3.80 7.79 5.30
C ASN A 231 -3.63 7.51 3.79
N ILE A 232 -2.78 6.55 3.40
CA ILE A 232 -2.73 6.05 2.01
C ILE A 232 -4.10 5.53 1.60
N PHE A 233 -4.74 4.72 2.44
CA PHE A 233 -6.01 4.10 2.11
C PHE A 233 -7.10 5.12 1.86
N ARG A 234 -7.23 6.10 2.75
CA ARG A 234 -8.19 7.20 2.61
C ARG A 234 -7.91 8.05 1.36
N ARG A 235 -6.64 8.35 1.06
CA ARG A 235 -6.28 9.27 -0.04
C ARG A 235 -6.28 8.59 -1.41
N ALA A 236 -5.72 7.39 -1.52
CA ALA A 236 -5.52 6.70 -2.79
C ALA A 236 -6.62 5.68 -3.11
N PHE A 237 -7.09 4.93 -2.12
CA PHE A 237 -8.00 3.80 -2.33
C PHE A 237 -9.48 4.14 -2.16
N ALA A 238 -9.84 5.17 -1.38
CA ALA A 238 -11.24 5.52 -1.16
C ALA A 238 -12.03 5.69 -2.46
N SER A 239 -11.48 6.42 -3.45
CA SER A 239 -12.14 6.61 -4.75
C SER A 239 -12.39 5.31 -5.52
N ARG A 240 -11.61 4.25 -5.26
CA ARG A 240 -11.70 2.94 -5.93
C ARG A 240 -12.60 1.96 -5.16
N VAL A 241 -12.95 2.27 -3.91
CA VAL A 241 -13.89 1.48 -3.08
C VAL A 241 -15.34 1.88 -3.35
N PHE A 242 -15.58 3.16 -3.62
CA PHE A 242 -16.94 3.62 -3.92
C PHE A 242 -17.41 3.15 -5.30
N PRO A 243 -18.71 2.90 -5.47
CA PRO A 243 -19.30 2.59 -6.78
C PRO A 243 -18.94 3.66 -7.82
N PRO A 244 -18.59 3.27 -9.07
CA PRO A 244 -18.17 4.20 -10.11
C PRO A 244 -19.24 5.26 -10.42
N ASP A 245 -20.53 4.91 -10.30
CA ASP A 245 -21.63 5.87 -10.50
C ASP A 245 -21.57 7.07 -9.55
N ILE A 246 -21.15 6.85 -8.29
CA ILE A 246 -20.99 7.92 -7.30
C ILE A 246 -19.73 8.73 -7.60
N VAL A 247 -18.65 8.06 -8.01
CA VAL A 247 -17.38 8.71 -8.38
C VAL A 247 -17.57 9.63 -9.60
N ASP A 248 -18.32 9.17 -10.60
CA ASP A 248 -18.66 9.94 -11.79
C ASP A 248 -19.54 11.15 -11.45
N GLN A 249 -20.49 11.01 -10.52
CA GLN A 249 -21.28 12.13 -9.99
C GLN A 249 -20.42 13.16 -9.25
N LEU A 250 -19.39 12.69 -8.54
CA LEU A 250 -18.43 13.55 -7.85
C LEU A 250 -17.43 14.22 -8.80
N GLY A 251 -17.29 13.73 -10.04
CA GLY A 251 -16.38 14.26 -11.04
C GLY A 251 -14.89 14.16 -10.67
N ILE A 252 -14.55 13.26 -9.73
CA ILE A 252 -13.18 13.10 -9.23
C ILE A 252 -12.40 12.10 -10.08
N LYS A 253 -11.13 12.37 -10.34
CA LYS A 253 -10.22 11.42 -10.98
C LYS A 253 -9.59 10.51 -9.93
N HIS A 254 -9.36 9.25 -10.28
CA HIS A 254 -8.62 8.34 -9.42
C HIS A 254 -7.15 8.75 -9.30
N VAL A 255 -6.58 8.54 -8.10
CA VAL A 255 -5.15 8.75 -7.86
C VAL A 255 -4.35 7.75 -8.67
N ARG A 256 -3.36 8.26 -9.41
CA ARG A 256 -2.49 7.47 -10.32
C ARG A 256 -1.22 6.97 -9.65
N GLY A 257 -0.71 7.70 -8.66
CA GLY A 257 0.63 7.47 -8.15
C GLY A 257 0.74 7.68 -6.64
N ILE A 258 1.43 6.75 -5.99
CA ILE A 258 1.85 6.81 -4.59
C ILE A 258 3.38 6.80 -4.57
N LEU A 259 4.00 7.71 -3.82
CA LEU A 259 5.44 7.73 -3.56
C LEU A 259 5.69 7.46 -2.09
N LEU A 260 6.37 6.36 -1.79
CA LEU A 260 6.85 6.02 -0.45
C LEU A 260 8.31 6.42 -0.35
N TYR A 261 8.65 7.31 0.58
CA TYR A 261 10.03 7.73 0.82
C TYR A 261 10.39 7.67 2.29
N GLY A 262 11.68 7.57 2.61
CA GLY A 262 12.16 7.53 3.99
C GLY A 262 13.48 6.77 4.11
N PRO A 263 14.07 6.69 5.32
CA PRO A 263 15.34 6.00 5.51
C PRO A 263 15.28 4.51 5.10
N PRO A 264 16.37 3.92 4.61
CA PRO A 264 16.45 2.49 4.30
C PRO A 264 16.13 1.64 5.54
N GLY A 265 15.60 0.43 5.30
CA GLY A 265 15.28 -0.52 6.38
C GLY A 265 13.95 -0.28 7.10
N THR A 266 13.16 0.73 6.72
CA THR A 266 11.83 1.00 7.33
C THR A 266 10.66 0.19 6.75
N GLY A 267 10.92 -0.73 5.82
CA GLY A 267 9.90 -1.63 5.28
C GLY A 267 9.07 -1.07 4.12
N LYS A 268 9.56 -0.05 3.40
CA LYS A 268 8.90 0.52 2.19
C LYS A 268 8.53 -0.56 1.16
N THR A 269 9.48 -1.43 0.81
CA THR A 269 9.28 -2.55 -0.14
C THR A 269 8.25 -3.56 0.36
N LEU A 270 8.24 -3.86 1.66
CA LEU A 270 7.22 -4.73 2.25
C LEU A 270 5.84 -4.09 2.16
N MET A 271 5.72 -2.80 2.50
CA MET A 271 4.45 -2.06 2.42
C MET A 271 3.89 -2.05 0.99
N ALA A 272 4.70 -1.74 -0.01
CA ALA A 272 4.27 -1.73 -1.41
C ALA A 272 3.78 -3.11 -1.90
N ARG A 273 4.51 -4.18 -1.55
CA ARG A 273 4.12 -5.56 -1.89
C ARG A 273 2.80 -5.95 -1.22
N GLN A 274 2.62 -5.57 0.03
CA GLN A 274 1.40 -5.87 0.78
C GLN A 274 0.20 -5.07 0.28
N ILE A 275 0.39 -3.79 -0.11
CA ILE A 275 -0.63 -3.01 -0.81
C ILE A 275 -1.03 -3.72 -2.12
N GLY A 276 -0.05 -4.21 -2.89
CA GLY A 276 -0.31 -4.96 -4.11
C GLY A 276 -1.07 -6.27 -3.89
N LYS A 277 -0.81 -6.98 -2.78
CA LYS A 277 -1.54 -8.22 -2.42
C LYS A 277 -2.93 -7.96 -1.85
N MET A 278 -3.11 -6.88 -1.10
CA MET A 278 -4.39 -6.52 -0.47
C MET A 278 -5.43 -6.11 -1.52
N LEU A 279 -4.97 -5.34 -2.51
CA LEU A 279 -5.79 -5.02 -3.64
C LEU A 279 -5.95 -6.33 -4.41
N ASN A 280 -7.20 -6.79 -4.57
CA ASN A 280 -7.57 -7.93 -5.42
C ASN A 280 -7.42 -7.57 -6.91
N ALA A 281 -6.36 -6.82 -7.22
CA ALA A 281 -5.89 -6.44 -8.52
C ALA A 281 -5.12 -7.62 -9.13
N ARG A 282 -4.78 -7.49 -10.40
CA ARG A 282 -3.91 -8.45 -11.07
C ARG A 282 -2.53 -8.46 -10.41
N GLU A 283 -1.78 -9.53 -10.67
CA GLU A 283 -0.43 -9.70 -10.12
C GLU A 283 0.41 -8.43 -10.34
N PRO A 284 0.94 -7.82 -9.27
CA PRO A 284 1.64 -6.54 -9.37
C PRO A 284 2.94 -6.72 -10.13
N GLN A 285 3.20 -5.87 -11.12
CA GLN A 285 4.48 -5.84 -11.82
C GLN A 285 5.49 -5.09 -10.95
N ILE A 286 6.47 -5.81 -10.41
CA ILE A 286 7.55 -5.23 -9.61
C ILE A 286 8.76 -5.07 -10.53
N VAL A 287 9.25 -3.83 -10.64
CA VAL A 287 10.41 -3.50 -11.46
C VAL A 287 11.40 -2.71 -10.60
N ASN A 288 12.67 -3.06 -10.66
CA ASN A 288 13.70 -2.29 -9.98
C ASN A 288 14.19 -1.13 -10.88
N GLY A 289 14.39 0.06 -10.34
CA GLY A 289 14.80 1.24 -11.09
C GLY A 289 16.01 0.99 -12.00
N PRO A 290 17.13 0.44 -11.49
CA PRO A 290 18.30 0.12 -12.30
C PRO A 290 18.06 -0.90 -13.42
N GLU A 291 17.09 -1.80 -13.27
CA GLU A 291 16.77 -2.85 -14.25
C GLU A 291 16.20 -2.28 -15.56
N ILE A 292 15.62 -1.07 -15.49
CA ILE A 292 15.05 -0.37 -16.65
C ILE A 292 16.16 0.28 -17.49
N LEU A 293 17.32 0.57 -16.89
CA LEU A 293 18.40 1.32 -17.53
C LEU A 293 19.32 0.39 -18.34
N ASN A 294 19.16 0.43 -19.66
CA ASN A 294 20.09 -0.19 -20.60
C ASN A 294 21.09 0.83 -21.17
N LYS A 295 22.29 0.35 -21.54
CA LYS A 295 23.33 1.17 -22.19
C LYS A 295 22.97 1.58 -23.62
N TYR A 296 22.04 0.87 -24.26
CA TYR A 296 21.59 1.15 -25.61
C TYR A 296 20.50 2.22 -25.61
N VAL A 297 20.72 3.29 -26.38
CA VAL A 297 19.78 4.41 -26.50
C VAL A 297 18.45 3.91 -27.07
N GLY A 298 17.34 4.25 -26.39
CA GLY A 298 15.97 3.88 -26.80
C GLY A 298 15.45 2.55 -26.24
N GLU A 299 16.31 1.64 -25.78
CA GLU A 299 15.85 0.39 -25.16
C GLU A 299 15.17 0.63 -23.81
N SER A 300 15.74 1.50 -22.98
CA SER A 300 15.16 1.88 -21.68
C SER A 300 13.76 2.48 -21.82
N GLU A 301 13.53 3.27 -22.89
CA GLU A 301 12.21 3.82 -23.21
C GLU A 301 11.24 2.74 -23.71
N ALA A 302 11.72 1.83 -24.56
CA ALA A 302 10.92 0.71 -25.05
C ALA A 302 10.49 -0.20 -23.89
N ASN A 303 11.35 -0.43 -22.91
CA ASN A 303 11.02 -1.19 -21.70
C ASN A 303 9.90 -0.53 -20.90
N ILE A 304 9.94 0.80 -20.69
CA ILE A 304 8.82 1.53 -20.09
C ILE A 304 7.55 1.37 -20.92
N ARG A 305 7.60 1.54 -22.25
CA ARG A 305 6.40 1.37 -23.09
C ARG A 305 5.80 -0.03 -22.98
N LYS A 306 6.64 -1.08 -22.92
CA LYS A 306 6.20 -2.46 -22.74
C LYS A 306 5.49 -2.68 -21.41
N LEU A 307 5.97 -2.07 -20.31
CA LEU A 307 5.32 -2.15 -19.00
C LEU A 307 3.88 -1.60 -19.02
N PHE A 308 3.66 -0.48 -19.71
CA PHE A 308 2.33 0.15 -19.81
C PHE A 308 1.42 -0.44 -20.90
N ALA A 309 1.97 -1.17 -21.88
CA ALA A 309 1.21 -1.67 -23.03
C ALA A 309 0.02 -2.55 -22.65
N ALA A 310 0.20 -3.48 -21.70
CA ALA A 310 -0.87 -4.37 -21.26
C ALA A 310 -2.03 -3.60 -20.61
N ALA A 311 -1.72 -2.54 -19.85
CA ALA A 311 -2.73 -1.69 -19.23
C ALA A 311 -3.44 -0.80 -20.25
N GLU A 312 -2.72 -0.29 -21.26
CA GLU A 312 -3.25 0.53 -22.36
C GLU A 312 -4.21 -0.26 -23.25
N GLU A 313 -3.83 -1.46 -23.69
CA GLU A 313 -4.66 -2.32 -24.52
C GLU A 313 -5.96 -2.70 -23.82
N GLU A 314 -5.88 -2.99 -22.51
CA GLU A 314 -7.07 -3.32 -21.74
C GLU A 314 -7.97 -2.10 -21.54
N GLN A 315 -7.40 -0.94 -21.23
CA GLN A 315 -8.17 0.31 -21.11
C GLN A 315 -8.91 0.62 -22.42
N LYS A 316 -8.27 0.42 -23.57
CA LYS A 316 -8.90 0.60 -24.89
C LYS A 316 -10.03 -0.40 -25.14
N ARG A 317 -9.89 -1.63 -24.66
CA ARG A 317 -10.88 -2.69 -24.87
C ARG A 317 -12.09 -2.61 -23.93
N LEU A 318 -11.86 -2.28 -22.66
CA LEU A 318 -12.87 -2.39 -21.59
C LEU A 318 -13.29 -1.04 -21.00
N GLY A 319 -12.58 0.05 -21.34
CA GLY A 319 -12.90 1.41 -20.90
C GLY A 319 -12.95 1.51 -19.37
N LEU A 320 -14.08 1.98 -18.85
CA LEU A 320 -14.31 2.17 -17.41
C LEU A 320 -14.36 0.86 -16.60
N ASN A 321 -14.57 -0.29 -17.27
CA ASN A 321 -14.64 -1.60 -16.60
C ASN A 321 -13.28 -2.33 -16.58
N SER A 322 -12.19 -1.64 -16.89
CA SER A 322 -10.86 -2.24 -16.92
C SER A 322 -10.38 -2.57 -15.51
N GLY A 323 -9.71 -3.71 -15.36
CA GLY A 323 -9.09 -4.08 -14.09
C GLY A 323 -7.98 -3.11 -13.70
N LEU A 324 -7.72 -3.00 -12.40
CA LEU A 324 -6.58 -2.21 -11.90
C LEU A 324 -5.26 -2.92 -12.19
N HIS A 325 -4.35 -2.23 -12.87
CA HIS A 325 -2.96 -2.62 -13.06
C HIS A 325 -2.06 -1.88 -12.06
N ILE A 326 -1.31 -2.63 -11.26
CA ILE A 326 -0.40 -2.08 -10.26
C ILE A 326 1.04 -2.26 -10.75
N ILE A 327 1.77 -1.15 -10.84
CA ILE A 327 3.19 -1.12 -11.20
C ILE A 327 3.97 -0.60 -10.00
N ILE A 328 4.91 -1.40 -9.49
CA ILE A 328 5.74 -1.06 -8.34
C ILE A 328 7.16 -0.80 -8.84
N PHE A 329 7.64 0.43 -8.65
CA PHE A 329 9.02 0.81 -8.92
C PHE A 329 9.80 0.88 -7.61
N ASP A 330 10.77 -0.02 -7.43
CA ASP A 330 11.77 0.11 -6.38
C ASP A 330 12.92 1.01 -6.85
N GLU A 331 13.54 1.75 -5.94
CA GLU A 331 14.63 2.70 -6.25
C GLU A 331 14.32 3.63 -7.44
N ILE A 332 13.12 4.24 -7.45
CA ILE A 332 12.67 5.09 -8.55
C ILE A 332 13.58 6.32 -8.77
N ASP A 333 14.34 6.74 -7.75
CA ASP A 333 15.35 7.78 -7.87
C ASP A 333 16.54 7.40 -8.77
N ALA A 334 16.76 6.11 -9.06
CA ALA A 334 17.76 5.68 -10.02
C ALA A 334 17.40 6.13 -11.46
N ILE A 335 16.11 6.08 -11.81
CA ILE A 335 15.60 6.45 -13.14
C ILE A 335 15.12 7.90 -13.21
N CYS A 336 14.67 8.47 -12.09
CA CYS A 336 13.98 9.76 -12.05
C CYS A 336 14.78 10.85 -11.34
N LYS A 337 16.06 11.01 -11.71
CA LYS A 337 16.92 12.07 -11.17
C LYS A 337 16.50 13.45 -11.67
N GLN A 338 16.83 14.49 -10.91
CA GLN A 338 16.65 15.87 -11.33
C GLN A 338 17.36 16.12 -12.67
N ARG A 339 16.67 16.81 -13.57
CA ARG A 339 17.14 17.10 -14.92
C ARG A 339 18.26 18.13 -14.87
N GLY A 340 19.29 17.96 -15.69
CA GLY A 340 20.36 18.96 -15.85
C GLY A 340 21.45 18.96 -14.77
N THR A 341 21.36 18.12 -13.74
CA THR A 341 22.38 18.02 -12.68
C THR A 341 23.58 17.13 -13.01
N ALA A 342 23.60 16.43 -14.16
CA ALA A 342 24.68 15.50 -14.49
C ALA A 342 25.45 15.90 -15.76
N SER A 343 26.65 16.46 -15.57
CA SER A 343 27.66 16.66 -16.65
C SER A 343 28.32 15.35 -17.14
N GLY A 344 27.80 14.17 -16.78
CA GLY A 344 28.48 12.88 -17.01
C GLY A 344 27.62 11.65 -17.29
N SER A 345 26.28 11.73 -17.22
CA SER A 345 25.40 10.63 -17.67
C SER A 345 24.89 10.95 -19.06
N THR A 346 25.10 10.04 -20.01
CA THR A 346 24.42 10.06 -21.31
C THR A 346 22.93 10.33 -21.06
N GLY A 347 22.33 11.35 -21.68
CA GLY A 347 20.98 11.87 -21.37
C GLY A 347 19.79 10.88 -21.46
N VAL A 348 20.08 9.57 -21.54
CA VAL A 348 19.17 8.43 -21.39
C VAL A 348 18.29 8.57 -20.14
N GLY A 349 18.82 9.04 -19.01
CA GLY A 349 18.01 9.26 -17.80
C GLY A 349 16.87 10.24 -18.05
N ASP A 350 17.16 11.39 -18.67
CA ASP A 350 16.17 12.42 -18.95
C ASP A 350 15.10 11.95 -19.94
N THR A 351 15.48 11.16 -20.95
CA THR A 351 14.50 10.64 -21.93
C THR A 351 13.57 9.59 -21.32
N VAL A 352 14.08 8.75 -20.42
CA VAL A 352 13.31 7.78 -19.63
C VAL A 352 12.28 8.49 -18.74
N VAL A 353 12.67 9.58 -18.05
CA VAL A 353 11.73 10.38 -17.25
C VAL A 353 10.63 11.00 -18.11
N ASN A 354 11.00 11.57 -19.27
CA ASN A 354 10.01 12.12 -20.20
C ASN A 354 9.04 11.06 -20.71
N GLN A 355 9.54 9.86 -20.99
CA GLN A 355 8.70 8.75 -21.43
C GLN A 355 7.74 8.29 -20.33
N LEU A 356 8.19 8.21 -19.07
CA LEU A 356 7.34 7.88 -17.92
C LEU A 356 6.26 8.95 -17.72
N LEU A 357 6.63 10.23 -17.76
CA LEU A 357 5.68 11.34 -17.66
C LEU A 357 4.63 11.33 -18.77
N SER A 358 5.05 11.07 -20.01
CA SER A 358 4.15 10.95 -21.16
C SER A 358 3.18 9.79 -21.00
N LYS A 359 3.59 8.68 -20.37
CA LYS A 359 2.69 7.55 -20.08
C LYS A 359 1.71 7.82 -18.94
N ILE A 360 2.07 8.64 -17.96
CA ILE A 360 1.20 9.01 -16.84
C ILE A 360 0.19 10.10 -17.24
N ASP A 361 0.65 11.12 -17.97
CA ASP A 361 -0.13 12.33 -18.28
C ASP A 361 -0.66 12.39 -19.71
N GLY A 362 -0.29 11.42 -20.55
CA GLY A 362 -0.54 11.44 -21.98
C GLY A 362 -1.99 11.69 -22.38
N VAL A 363 -2.17 11.97 -23.67
CA VAL A 363 -3.48 12.28 -24.28
C VAL A 363 -4.51 11.18 -24.00
N GLU A 364 -4.08 9.93 -23.96
CA GLU A 364 -4.88 8.80 -23.49
C GLU A 364 -4.69 8.61 -21.99
N GLN A 365 -5.54 9.26 -21.20
CA GLN A 365 -5.50 9.17 -19.75
C GLN A 365 -5.90 7.76 -19.26
N LEU A 366 -4.94 7.02 -18.72
CA LEU A 366 -5.14 5.71 -18.11
C LEU A 366 -5.67 5.88 -16.68
N ASN A 367 -6.95 5.55 -16.47
CA ASN A 367 -7.57 5.59 -15.14
C ASN A 367 -7.46 4.24 -14.40
N ASN A 368 -7.08 3.18 -15.11
CA ASN A 368 -6.95 1.81 -14.63
C ASN A 368 -5.55 1.45 -14.11
N ILE A 369 -4.64 2.42 -14.00
CA ILE A 369 -3.27 2.20 -13.50
C ILE A 369 -3.09 2.76 -12.08
N LEU A 370 -2.21 2.12 -11.32
CA LEU A 370 -1.68 2.64 -10.06
C LEU A 370 -0.17 2.38 -10.03
N ILE A 371 0.60 3.46 -9.90
CA ILE A 371 2.04 3.42 -9.78
C ILE A 371 2.41 3.59 -8.31
N ILE A 372 3.25 2.71 -7.78
CA ILE A 372 3.83 2.83 -6.45
C ILE A 372 5.33 2.97 -6.61
N GLY A 373 5.86 4.17 -6.38
CA GLY A 373 7.29 4.44 -6.37
C GLY A 373 7.86 4.37 -4.96
N MET A 374 9.05 3.80 -4.81
CA MET A 374 9.77 3.75 -3.55
C MET A 374 11.15 4.37 -3.71
N THR A 375 11.53 5.25 -2.78
CA THR A 375 12.85 5.87 -2.79
C THR A 375 13.40 6.08 -1.38
N ASN A 376 14.71 6.10 -1.24
CA ASN A 376 15.36 6.53 0.00
C ASN A 376 15.61 8.05 0.01
N ARG A 377 15.65 8.68 -1.18
CA ARG A 377 16.11 10.05 -1.39
C ARG A 377 15.14 10.83 -2.25
N LYS A 378 14.17 11.46 -1.59
CA LYS A 378 13.18 12.32 -2.25
C LYS A 378 13.83 13.55 -2.91
N ASP A 379 14.91 14.05 -2.32
CA ASP A 379 15.69 15.21 -2.77
C ASP A 379 16.27 15.05 -4.19
N LEU A 380 16.61 13.81 -4.57
CA LEU A 380 17.17 13.53 -5.90
C LEU A 380 16.12 13.43 -7.00
N MET A 381 14.83 13.38 -6.65
CA MET A 381 13.77 13.12 -7.61
C MET A 381 13.38 14.37 -8.41
N ASP A 382 12.99 14.15 -9.67
CA ASP A 382 12.41 15.21 -10.51
C ASP A 382 11.07 15.71 -9.93
N GLU A 383 11.00 17.01 -9.60
CA GLU A 383 9.80 17.69 -9.12
C GLU A 383 8.62 17.55 -10.08
N ALA A 384 8.86 17.36 -11.38
CA ALA A 384 7.81 17.15 -12.36
C ALA A 384 6.96 15.93 -11.99
N LEU A 385 7.55 14.83 -11.51
CA LEU A 385 6.81 13.62 -11.11
C LEU A 385 6.02 13.81 -9.81
N LEU A 386 6.48 14.70 -8.93
CA LEU A 386 5.89 14.98 -7.63
C LEU A 386 4.62 15.84 -7.71
N ARG A 387 4.28 16.37 -8.89
CA ARG A 387 3.10 17.22 -9.06
C ARG A 387 1.79 16.43 -8.88
N PRO A 388 0.74 17.05 -8.31
CA PRO A 388 -0.60 16.44 -8.24
C PRO A 388 -1.09 15.96 -9.61
N GLY A 389 -1.75 14.79 -9.64
CA GLY A 389 -2.14 14.10 -10.88
C GLY A 389 -1.15 13.01 -11.35
N ARG A 390 0.11 13.06 -10.88
CA ARG A 390 1.15 12.03 -11.12
C ARG A 390 1.38 11.23 -9.82
N LEU A 391 2.51 11.45 -9.13
CA LEU A 391 2.78 10.92 -7.79
C LEU A 391 2.19 11.85 -6.72
N GLU A 392 0.85 11.89 -6.67
CA GLU A 392 0.11 12.81 -5.81
C GLU A 392 0.23 12.46 -4.33
N VAL A 393 0.15 11.17 -3.98
CA VAL A 393 0.21 10.73 -2.59
C VAL A 393 1.66 10.44 -2.23
N GLN A 394 2.32 11.45 -1.65
CA GLN A 394 3.66 11.31 -1.10
C GLN A 394 3.54 10.97 0.38
N MET A 395 4.19 9.89 0.79
CA MET A 395 4.20 9.41 2.17
C MET A 395 5.62 9.16 2.65
N GLU A 396 5.94 9.78 3.78
CA GLU A 396 7.16 9.50 4.50
C GLU A 396 6.98 8.31 5.44
N ILE A 397 7.87 7.33 5.33
CA ILE A 397 7.95 6.17 6.20
C ILE A 397 9.19 6.34 7.08
N GLY A 398 8.96 6.91 8.25
CA GLY A 398 9.98 7.14 9.26
C GLY A 398 10.36 5.88 10.04
N LEU A 399 11.19 6.08 11.07
CA LEU A 399 11.55 5.03 12.02
C LEU A 399 10.33 4.65 12.88
N PRO A 400 10.21 3.37 13.30
CA PRO A 400 9.09 2.92 14.11
C PRO A 400 9.12 3.50 15.53
N ASN A 401 7.95 3.96 15.98
CA ASN A 401 7.71 4.35 17.37
C ASN A 401 7.84 3.16 18.33
N LYS A 402 7.91 3.42 19.65
CA LYS A 402 8.03 2.37 20.67
C LYS A 402 6.98 1.26 20.51
N ASP A 403 5.71 1.65 20.35
CA ASP A 403 4.61 0.69 20.15
C ASP A 403 4.76 -0.05 18.83
N GLY A 404 5.19 0.65 17.77
CA GLY A 404 5.48 0.04 16.48
C GLY A 404 6.62 -0.99 16.54
N ARG A 405 7.66 -0.73 17.33
CA ARG A 405 8.75 -1.68 17.57
C ARG A 405 8.27 -2.92 18.31
N VAL A 406 7.37 -2.78 19.28
CA VAL A 406 6.73 -3.92 19.94
C VAL A 406 5.94 -4.77 18.93
N GLU A 407 5.18 -4.14 18.03
CA GLU A 407 4.44 -4.84 16.98
C GLU A 407 5.37 -5.58 16.02
N ILE A 408 6.45 -4.93 15.56
CA ILE A 408 7.45 -5.54 14.66
C ILE A 408 8.15 -6.72 15.35
N LEU A 409 8.62 -6.54 16.60
CA LEU A 409 9.22 -7.61 17.38
C LEU A 409 8.28 -8.80 17.52
N LYS A 410 7.00 -8.56 17.85
CA LYS A 410 5.98 -9.62 17.93
C LYS A 410 5.80 -10.36 16.61
N ILE A 411 5.77 -9.65 15.47
CA ILE A 411 5.64 -10.29 14.15
C ILE A 411 6.81 -11.24 13.88
N HIS A 412 8.04 -10.82 14.16
CA HIS A 412 9.22 -11.66 13.93
C HIS A 412 9.40 -12.76 14.99
N THR A 413 8.91 -12.57 16.22
CA THR A 413 8.95 -13.60 17.28
C THR A 413 7.75 -14.54 17.29
N ASN A 414 6.66 -14.23 16.58
CA ASN A 414 5.46 -15.07 16.53
C ASN A 414 5.78 -16.52 16.12
N LYS A 415 6.57 -16.71 15.05
CA LYS A 415 6.99 -18.05 14.61
C LYS A 415 7.84 -18.78 15.65
N LEU A 416 8.65 -18.07 16.42
CA LEU A 416 9.45 -18.66 17.49
C LEU A 416 8.58 -19.06 18.68
N THR A 417 7.54 -18.26 18.93
CA THR A 417 6.58 -18.49 20.02
C THR A 417 5.64 -19.64 19.70
N GLU A 418 5.11 -19.71 18.48
CA GLU A 418 4.26 -20.82 17.99
C GLU A 418 4.96 -22.18 18.08
N ASN A 419 6.28 -22.20 17.90
CA ASN A 419 7.11 -23.42 17.97
C ASN A 419 7.72 -23.68 19.37
N ASP A 420 7.34 -22.92 20.41
CA ASP A 420 7.90 -23.00 21.78
C ASP A 420 9.45 -22.91 21.83
N LYS A 421 10.05 -22.09 20.96
CA LYS A 421 11.49 -21.84 20.89
C LYS A 421 11.92 -20.51 21.52
N LEU A 422 10.97 -19.70 22.00
CA LEU A 422 11.24 -18.49 22.76
C LEU A 422 11.14 -18.79 24.26
N ASP A 423 12.16 -18.42 25.03
CA ASP A 423 12.11 -18.58 26.48
C ASP A 423 11.18 -17.54 27.12
N SER A 424 10.56 -17.92 28.24
CA SER A 424 9.72 -17.08 29.08
C SER A 424 10.46 -15.86 29.69
N SER A 425 11.79 -15.90 29.70
CA SER A 425 12.65 -14.79 30.16
C SER A 425 12.63 -13.57 29.23
N VAL A 426 12.15 -13.71 27.99
CA VAL A 426 12.21 -12.64 26.98
C VAL A 426 11.01 -11.71 27.11
N ASP A 427 11.25 -10.50 27.62
CA ASP A 427 10.25 -9.42 27.60
C ASP A 427 10.43 -8.52 26.37
N ILE A 428 9.43 -8.57 25.46
CA ILE A 428 9.38 -7.74 24.25
C ILE A 428 9.31 -6.24 24.60
N LEU A 429 8.68 -5.87 25.72
CA LEU A 429 8.61 -4.47 26.15
C LEU A 429 9.99 -3.95 26.58
N GLU A 430 10.79 -4.76 27.28
CA GLU A 430 12.17 -4.42 27.61
C GLU A 430 13.02 -4.25 26.35
N LEU A 431 12.93 -5.18 25.39
CA LEU A 431 13.63 -5.10 24.10
C LEU A 431 13.25 -3.84 23.31
N SER A 432 11.97 -3.45 23.30
CA SER A 432 11.51 -2.23 22.60
C SER A 432 12.09 -0.93 23.17
N LYS A 433 12.43 -0.93 24.48
CA LYS A 433 13.08 0.19 25.17
C LYS A 433 14.59 0.24 24.89
N ALA A 434 15.22 -0.92 24.74
CA ALA A 434 16.64 -1.04 24.42
C ALA A 434 16.94 -0.71 22.94
N THR A 435 16.01 -1.03 22.03
CA THR A 435 16.13 -0.85 20.57
C THR A 435 15.73 0.54 20.08
N LYS A 436 16.22 1.61 20.73
CA LYS A 436 15.95 2.99 20.28
C LYS A 436 16.57 3.26 18.91
N ASN A 437 15.83 3.92 18.02
CA ASN A 437 16.21 4.21 16.62
C ASN A 437 16.44 3.01 15.71
N PHE A 438 16.05 1.80 16.11
CA PHE A 438 16.18 0.66 15.22
C PHE A 438 15.17 0.76 14.08
N SER A 439 15.63 0.51 12.86
CA SER A 439 14.75 0.31 11.69
C SER A 439 14.10 -1.08 11.73
N GLY A 440 13.04 -1.30 10.94
CA GLY A 440 12.39 -2.61 10.87
C GLY A 440 13.36 -3.74 10.48
N ALA A 441 14.26 -3.45 9.53
CA ALA A 441 15.31 -4.38 9.10
C ALA A 441 16.35 -4.67 10.21
N GLU A 442 16.68 -3.69 11.05
CA GLU A 442 17.58 -3.89 12.19
C GLU A 442 16.92 -4.70 13.31
N ILE A 443 15.62 -4.52 13.54
CA ILE A 443 14.85 -5.34 14.49
C ILE A 443 14.78 -6.79 14.00
N GLU A 444 14.51 -7.00 12.71
CA GLU A 444 14.58 -8.33 12.10
C GLU A 444 15.99 -8.93 12.24
N GLY A 445 17.01 -8.11 11.97
CA GLY A 445 18.41 -8.45 12.22
C GLY A 445 18.63 -8.91 13.65
N LEU A 446 18.06 -8.20 14.64
CA LEU A 446 18.24 -8.49 16.07
C LEU A 446 17.72 -9.87 16.43
N VAL A 447 16.52 -10.19 15.97
CA VAL A 447 15.95 -11.52 16.17
C VAL A 447 16.81 -12.58 15.49
N ARG A 448 17.31 -12.32 14.26
CA ARG A 448 18.17 -13.26 13.54
C ARG A 448 19.52 -13.48 14.22
N SER A 449 20.16 -12.44 14.74
CA SER A 449 21.41 -12.56 15.50
C SER A 449 21.20 -13.27 16.83
N ALA A 450 20.11 -13.00 17.55
CA ALA A 450 19.79 -13.73 18.78
C ALA A 450 19.57 -15.23 18.51
N VAL A 451 18.90 -15.58 17.40
CA VAL A 451 18.76 -16.98 16.94
C VAL A 451 20.13 -17.59 16.62
N SER A 452 20.98 -16.86 15.89
CA SER A 452 22.34 -17.31 15.55
C SER A 452 23.21 -17.54 16.79
N MET A 453 23.13 -16.63 17.77
CA MET A 453 23.86 -16.74 19.03
C MET A 453 23.36 -17.93 19.86
N ALA A 454 22.04 -18.11 19.91
CA ALA A 454 21.44 -19.28 20.56
C ALA A 454 21.88 -20.59 19.88
N MET A 455 21.91 -20.65 18.54
CA MET A 455 22.41 -21.80 17.80
C MET A 455 23.90 -22.07 18.10
N ASN A 456 24.72 -21.01 18.13
CA ASN A 456 26.16 -21.13 18.39
C ASN A 456 26.47 -21.71 19.77
N ARG A 457 25.63 -21.46 20.80
CA ARG A 457 25.80 -22.10 22.13
C ARG A 457 25.79 -23.62 22.09
N TYR A 458 25.08 -24.21 21.13
CA TYR A 458 24.92 -25.66 21.01
C TYR A 458 25.81 -26.27 19.91
N VAL A 459 26.38 -25.45 19.02
CA VAL A 459 27.38 -25.88 18.05
C VAL A 459 28.75 -25.88 18.73
N LYS A 460 29.19 -27.04 19.23
CA LYS A 460 30.55 -27.19 19.77
C LYS A 460 31.54 -27.20 18.61
N ALA A 461 32.46 -26.23 18.58
CA ALA A 461 33.59 -26.23 17.65
C ALA A 461 34.60 -27.34 18.02
N LYS A 462 34.29 -28.59 17.65
CA LYS A 462 35.28 -29.64 17.43
C LYS A 462 35.45 -29.85 15.92
N SER A 463 36.53 -30.51 15.52
CA SER A 463 36.99 -30.71 14.13
C SER A 463 35.93 -31.29 13.17
N THR A 464 34.84 -31.85 13.71
CA THR A 464 33.62 -32.27 13.02
C THR A 464 32.42 -31.60 13.69
N VAL A 465 31.53 -31.01 12.88
CA VAL A 465 30.27 -30.41 13.36
C VAL A 465 29.31 -31.55 13.74
N GLU A 466 29.42 -32.06 14.96
CA GLU A 466 28.45 -32.99 15.53
C GLU A 466 27.31 -32.18 16.17
N ILE A 467 26.11 -32.33 15.61
CA ILE A 467 24.90 -31.72 16.13
C ILE A 467 24.23 -32.77 17.03
N ASP A 468 24.10 -32.45 18.32
CA ASP A 468 23.40 -33.31 19.28
C ASP A 468 21.88 -33.13 19.12
N GLU A 469 21.15 -34.20 18.75
CA GLU A 469 19.70 -34.14 18.49
C GLU A 469 18.89 -33.74 19.75
N ASP A 470 19.37 -34.13 20.93
CA ASP A 470 18.75 -33.75 22.22
C ASP A 470 18.94 -32.25 22.54
N ALA A 471 20.00 -31.64 22.03
CA ALA A 471 20.25 -30.21 22.15
C ALA A 471 19.33 -29.38 21.24
N LEU A 472 18.97 -29.90 20.06
CA LEU A 472 18.04 -29.23 19.14
C LEU A 472 16.63 -29.09 19.74
N ASN A 473 16.17 -30.13 20.45
CA ASN A 473 14.87 -30.12 21.09
C ASN A 473 14.81 -29.14 22.26
N LYS A 474 15.93 -28.97 23.00
CA LYS A 474 16.06 -28.03 24.13
C LYS A 474 16.42 -26.59 23.74
N LEU A 475 16.73 -26.32 22.46
CA LEU A 475 17.10 -25.00 21.99
C LEU A 475 15.96 -24.00 22.27
N LYS A 476 16.16 -23.12 23.24
CA LYS A 476 15.31 -21.95 23.51
C LYS A 476 16.16 -20.69 23.47
N ILE A 477 15.61 -19.63 22.87
CA ILE A 477 16.26 -18.33 22.76
C ILE A 477 15.95 -17.55 24.03
N SER A 478 17.01 -17.17 24.73
CA SER A 478 16.95 -16.50 26.04
C SER A 478 17.17 -14.99 25.92
N MET A 479 16.79 -14.24 26.95
CA MET A 479 17.01 -12.78 26.98
C MET A 479 18.49 -12.40 26.86
N ASP A 480 19.40 -13.23 27.36
CA ASP A 480 20.84 -12.97 27.26
C ASP A 480 21.36 -13.08 25.81
N ASP A 481 20.74 -13.89 24.96
CA ASP A 481 21.09 -13.97 23.54
C ASP A 481 20.75 -12.65 22.83
N PHE A 482 19.61 -12.04 23.18
CA PHE A 482 19.24 -10.71 22.69
C PHE A 482 20.17 -9.61 23.21
N ARG A 483 20.57 -9.66 24.48
CA ARG A 483 21.55 -8.70 25.05
C ARG A 483 22.90 -8.81 24.36
N ASN A 484 23.38 -10.03 24.13
CA ASN A 484 24.63 -10.26 23.41
C ASN A 484 24.55 -9.79 21.95
N ALA A 485 23.42 -10.04 21.27
CA ALA A 485 23.21 -9.56 19.91
C ALA A 485 23.22 -8.02 19.81
N LEU A 486 22.62 -7.32 20.78
CA LEU A 486 22.67 -5.86 20.87
C LEU A 486 24.08 -5.31 21.13
N LEU A 487 24.89 -6.03 21.92
CA LEU A 487 26.24 -5.56 22.27
C LEU A 487 27.27 -5.80 21.16
N TYR A 488 27.18 -6.93 20.45
CA TYR A 488 28.26 -7.38 19.56
C TYR A 488 27.93 -7.33 18.07
N ASP A 489 26.69 -7.62 17.67
CA ASP A 489 26.36 -7.86 16.27
C ASP A 489 25.68 -6.67 15.58
N ILE A 490 24.71 -6.03 16.26
CA ILE A 490 23.79 -5.11 15.59
C ILE A 490 23.85 -3.71 16.18
N LYS A 491 23.94 -2.75 15.28
CA LYS A 491 24.00 -1.32 15.59
C LYS A 491 22.73 -0.61 15.12
N PRO A 492 22.30 0.45 15.83
CA PRO A 492 21.14 1.23 15.42
C PRO A 492 21.40 1.97 14.10
N TYR A 493 20.31 2.28 13.39
CA TYR A 493 20.34 3.07 12.17
C TYR A 493 21.07 4.41 12.35
N GLY A 494 22.05 4.69 11.50
CA GLY A 494 22.75 5.98 11.44
C GLY A 494 23.83 6.20 12.49
N GLN A 495 24.04 5.28 13.43
CA GLN A 495 25.18 5.29 14.35
C GLN A 495 26.37 4.52 13.77
N SER A 496 27.52 5.16 13.72
CA SER A 496 28.77 4.49 13.33
C SER A 496 29.35 3.75 14.54
N CYS A 497 30.05 2.62 14.30
CA CYS A 497 30.76 1.88 15.36
C CYS A 497 31.64 2.77 16.26
N TYR A 498 32.13 3.86 15.69
CA TYR A 498 33.00 4.81 16.35
C TYR A 498 32.29 5.65 17.41
N GLU A 499 31.00 5.99 17.27
CA GLU A 499 30.31 6.89 18.21
C GLU A 499 30.02 6.21 19.55
N GLU A 500 29.59 4.94 19.53
CA GLU A 500 29.46 4.11 20.73
C GLU A 500 30.81 3.88 21.41
N LEU A 501 31.85 3.58 20.61
CA LEU A 501 33.22 3.43 21.09
C LEU A 501 33.78 4.74 21.67
N LEU A 502 33.39 5.89 21.12
CA LEU A 502 33.82 7.21 21.59
C LEU A 502 33.07 7.58 22.88
N ILE A 503 31.78 7.27 22.99
CA ILE A 503 31.00 7.43 24.22
C ILE A 503 31.55 6.50 25.31
N SER A 504 31.83 5.24 24.98
CA SER A 504 32.41 4.29 25.93
C SER A 504 33.84 4.65 26.31
N TYR A 505 34.63 5.21 25.39
CA TYR A 505 35.98 5.71 25.66
C TYR A 505 35.96 6.97 26.54
N ILE A 506 35.07 7.92 26.26
CA ILE A 506 34.89 9.14 27.06
C ILE A 506 34.38 8.81 28.47
N LEU A 507 33.53 7.79 28.61
CA LEU A 507 32.98 7.33 29.89
C LEU A 507 33.85 6.26 30.57
N LEU A 508 34.97 5.83 30.00
CA LEU A 508 35.78 4.71 30.51
C LEU A 508 36.33 4.98 31.92
N THR A 509 36.55 6.25 32.27
CA THR A 509 36.95 6.70 33.61
C THR A 509 35.77 7.13 34.49
N GLY A 510 34.56 7.21 33.93
CA GLY A 510 33.38 7.80 34.57
C GLY A 510 33.54 9.30 34.86
N ILE A 511 32.43 9.97 35.20
CA ILE A 511 32.51 11.34 35.73
C ILE A 511 32.72 11.27 37.24
N VAL A 512 33.85 11.81 37.68
CA VAL A 512 34.18 11.94 39.09
C VAL A 512 33.43 13.14 39.66
N MET A 513 32.54 12.88 40.61
CA MET A 513 31.82 13.92 41.37
C MET A 513 32.74 14.48 42.46
N TRP A 514 33.62 15.41 42.09
CA TRP A 514 34.62 15.97 43.00
C TRP A 514 34.15 17.20 43.79
N GLY A 515 32.97 17.76 43.47
CA GLY A 515 32.40 18.88 44.20
C GLY A 515 31.07 19.37 43.64
N ASP A 516 30.53 20.42 44.27
CA ASP A 516 29.27 21.06 43.90
C ASP A 516 29.22 21.62 42.46
N PRO A 517 30.30 22.17 41.86
CA PRO A 517 30.26 22.68 40.49
C PRO A 517 29.84 21.62 39.47
N VAL A 518 30.35 20.39 39.59
CA VAL A 518 29.99 19.27 38.69
C VAL A 518 28.52 18.89 38.87
N LYS A 519 28.06 18.85 40.12
CA LYS A 519 26.65 18.56 40.44
C LYS A 519 25.72 19.62 39.87
N TYR A 520 26.05 20.90 40.04
CA TYR A 520 25.31 22.01 39.49
C TYR A 520 25.19 21.93 37.96
N ILE A 521 26.27 21.57 37.26
CA ILE A 521 26.27 21.42 35.79
C ILE A 521 25.36 20.26 35.36
N LEU A 522 25.42 19.12 36.04
CA LEU A 522 24.55 17.97 35.72
C LEU A 522 23.08 18.24 36.05
N ASP A 523 22.81 18.87 37.18
CA ASP A 523 21.45 19.27 37.58
C ASP A 523 20.88 20.31 36.60
N SER A 524 21.69 21.30 36.19
CA SER A 524 21.33 22.26 35.14
C SER A 524 21.11 21.57 33.79
N GLY A 525 21.97 20.62 33.44
CA GLY A 525 21.84 19.78 32.25
C GLY A 525 20.51 19.03 32.21
N LYS A 526 20.09 18.48 33.35
CA LYS A 526 18.79 17.82 33.49
C LYS A 526 17.63 18.80 33.28
N LEU A 527 17.72 20.00 33.85
CA LEU A 527 16.72 21.06 33.63
C LEU A 527 16.62 21.46 32.15
N PHE A 528 17.74 21.56 31.43
CA PHE A 528 17.73 21.82 29.99
C PHE A 528 17.03 20.71 29.21
N CYS A 529 17.26 19.44 29.57
CA CYS A 529 16.57 18.32 28.95
C CYS A 529 15.05 18.37 29.21
N GLU A 530 14.64 18.62 30.46
CA GLU A 530 13.23 18.76 30.83
C GLU A 530 12.56 19.96 30.14
N GLN A 531 13.30 21.05 29.95
CA GLN A 531 12.82 22.22 29.22
C GLN A 531 12.55 21.87 27.75
N VAL A 532 13.49 21.20 27.08
CA VAL A 532 13.31 20.77 25.68
C VAL A 532 12.16 19.78 25.55
N GLU A 533 11.91 18.93 26.54
CA GLU A 533 10.84 17.92 26.50
C GLU A 533 9.44 18.49 26.81
N ARG A 534 9.33 19.50 27.69
CA ARG A 534 8.04 20.04 28.16
C ARG A 534 7.63 21.33 27.48
N ASP A 535 8.55 22.20 27.10
CA ASP A 535 8.20 23.53 26.60
C ASP A 535 7.51 23.45 25.23
N VAL A 536 6.41 24.18 25.07
CA VAL A 536 5.62 24.22 23.82
C VAL A 536 6.10 25.35 22.91
N HIS A 537 6.70 26.40 23.49
CA HIS A 537 7.12 27.60 22.75
C HIS A 537 8.56 27.51 22.24
N SER A 538 9.49 27.03 23.08
CA SER A 538 10.88 26.78 22.65
C SER A 538 11.04 25.34 22.16
N ARG A 539 11.19 25.18 20.84
CA ARG A 539 11.46 23.86 20.21
C ARG A 539 12.95 23.56 20.06
N THR A 540 13.79 24.58 20.21
CA THR A 540 15.24 24.46 20.24
C THR A 540 15.77 24.97 21.57
N LEU A 541 16.82 24.35 22.07
CA LEU A 541 17.62 24.88 23.15
C LEU A 541 19.09 24.67 22.81
N ASN A 542 19.85 25.75 22.82
CA ASN A 542 21.27 25.75 22.50
C ASN A 542 22.04 26.05 23.78
N VAL A 543 22.92 25.16 24.20
CA VAL A 543 23.74 25.28 25.42
C VAL A 543 25.22 25.26 25.03
N LEU A 544 26.02 26.17 25.58
CA LEU A 544 27.46 26.23 25.38
C LEU A 544 28.18 25.96 26.71
N LEU A 545 28.93 24.86 26.76
CA LEU A 545 29.85 24.56 27.85
C LEU A 545 31.20 25.22 27.57
N SER A 546 31.52 26.27 28.33
CA SER A 546 32.81 26.98 28.24
C SER A 546 33.72 26.61 29.41
N GLY A 547 35.04 26.66 29.21
CA GLY A 547 36.01 26.37 30.27
C GLY A 547 37.38 26.05 29.67
N SER A 548 38.43 25.95 30.48
CA SER A 548 39.77 25.72 29.93
C SER A 548 39.89 24.35 29.24
N THR A 549 40.90 24.20 28.39
CA THR A 549 41.28 22.90 27.81
C THR A 549 41.58 21.89 28.93
N GLY A 550 41.09 20.65 28.77
CA GLY A 550 41.30 19.57 29.76
C GLY A 550 40.34 19.51 30.95
N SER A 551 39.36 20.42 31.06
CA SER A 551 38.36 20.45 32.16
C SER A 551 37.26 19.37 32.08
N GLY A 552 37.24 18.56 31.01
CA GLY A 552 36.24 17.49 30.86
C GLY A 552 34.89 17.92 30.29
N LYS A 553 34.80 19.08 29.63
CA LYS A 553 33.56 19.61 29.01
C LYS A 553 32.85 18.60 28.12
N THR A 554 33.60 17.95 27.22
CA THR A 554 33.07 16.93 26.30
C THR A 554 32.48 15.75 27.06
N ALA A 555 33.13 15.31 28.14
CA ALA A 555 32.62 14.22 28.98
C ALA A 555 31.32 14.60 29.69
N LEU A 556 31.23 15.84 30.21
CA LEU A 556 30.01 16.37 30.82
C LEU A 556 28.87 16.48 29.80
N ALA A 557 29.14 16.99 28.60
CA ALA A 557 28.15 17.08 27.51
C ALA A 557 27.58 15.70 27.16
N VAL A 558 28.45 14.70 26.99
CA VAL A 558 28.05 13.31 26.69
C VAL A 558 27.22 12.73 27.82
N LYS A 559 27.55 13.03 29.08
CA LYS A 559 26.76 12.54 30.21
C LYS A 559 25.38 13.15 30.30
N ILE A 560 25.27 14.46 30.07
CA ILE A 560 23.98 15.16 30.02
C ILE A 560 23.11 14.53 28.91
N ALA A 561 23.68 14.30 27.73
CA ALA A 561 22.96 13.66 26.63
C ALA A 561 22.59 12.20 26.92
N GLN A 562 23.42 11.45 27.67
CA GLN A 562 23.07 10.09 28.09
C GLN A 562 21.91 10.09 29.10
N GLN A 563 21.93 11.05 30.05
CA GLN A 563 20.90 11.19 31.07
C GLN A 563 19.57 11.70 30.52
N SER A 564 19.60 12.49 29.43
CA SER A 564 18.38 12.95 28.76
C SER A 564 17.53 11.79 28.23
N GLY A 565 18.18 10.67 27.89
CA GLY A 565 17.51 9.49 27.34
C GLY A 565 16.86 9.74 25.99
N PHE A 566 17.23 10.83 25.30
CA PHE A 566 16.68 11.19 24.00
C PHE A 566 16.90 10.07 22.98
N PRO A 567 15.93 9.81 22.08
CA PRO A 567 16.05 8.81 21.05
C PRO A 567 17.32 9.02 20.21
N PHE A 568 17.53 10.22 19.66
CA PHE A 568 18.68 10.51 18.80
C PHE A 568 19.72 11.33 19.55
N VAL A 569 20.94 10.80 19.68
CA VAL A 569 22.10 11.51 20.22
C VAL A 569 23.24 11.32 19.24
N LYS A 570 23.83 12.43 18.77
CA LYS A 570 24.97 12.39 17.84
C LYS A 570 26.05 13.37 18.25
N ILE A 571 27.30 12.91 18.15
CA ILE A 571 28.49 13.67 18.52
C ILE A 571 29.28 14.01 17.27
N THR A 572 29.54 15.30 17.09
CA THR A 572 30.36 15.83 16.03
C THR A 572 31.64 16.35 16.63
N SER A 573 32.71 15.58 16.45
CA SER A 573 34.08 15.93 16.87
C SER A 573 35.01 15.95 15.65
N LYS A 574 36.25 16.40 15.86
CA LYS A 574 37.32 16.50 14.84
C LYS A 574 37.53 15.20 14.04
N HIS A 575 37.24 14.06 14.64
CA HIS A 575 37.41 12.75 14.00
C HIS A 575 36.30 12.40 13.00
N ASN A 576 35.11 12.97 13.15
CA ASN A 576 33.91 12.64 12.35
C ASN A 576 33.70 13.60 11.17
N ILE A 577 34.30 14.80 11.21
CA ILE A 577 34.13 15.81 10.17
C ILE A 577 35.15 15.58 9.03
N PRO A 578 34.73 15.72 7.75
CA PRO A 578 35.64 15.66 6.61
C PRO A 578 36.79 16.69 6.73
N ARG A 579 38.03 16.23 6.55
CA ARG A 579 39.24 17.07 6.70
C ARG A 579 39.60 17.91 5.47
N HIS A 580 38.93 17.69 4.34
CA HIS A 580 39.49 18.04 3.03
C HIS A 580 38.88 19.29 2.37
N SER A 581 37.66 19.71 2.73
CA SER A 581 37.00 20.87 2.10
C SER A 581 35.97 21.50 3.03
N ASP A 582 35.96 22.83 3.08
CA ASP A 582 34.96 23.64 3.79
C ASP A 582 33.55 23.30 3.35
N GLN A 583 33.34 23.09 2.04
CA GLN A 583 32.03 22.71 1.48
C GLN A 583 31.58 21.33 1.97
N ALA A 584 32.52 20.39 2.13
CA ALA A 584 32.20 19.07 2.66
C ALA A 584 31.85 19.14 4.16
N LYS A 585 32.43 20.08 4.92
CA LYS A 585 32.05 20.34 6.32
C LYS A 585 30.64 20.92 6.41
N VAL A 586 30.31 21.90 5.56
CA VAL A 586 28.96 22.48 5.46
C VAL A 586 27.94 21.38 5.17
N GLN A 587 28.15 20.56 4.13
CA GLN A 587 27.26 19.46 3.79
C GLN A 587 27.13 18.41 4.91
N ALA A 588 28.20 18.15 5.65
CA ALA A 588 28.17 17.23 6.78
C ALA A 588 27.34 17.78 7.95
N LEU A 589 27.40 19.10 8.21
CA LEU A 589 26.58 19.76 9.23
C LEU A 589 25.11 19.82 8.81
N ASP A 590 24.82 20.16 7.55
CA ASP A 590 23.43 20.16 7.05
C ASP A 590 22.81 18.77 7.21
N LYS A 591 23.52 17.72 6.76
CA LYS A 591 23.08 16.34 6.92
C LYS A 591 22.89 15.94 8.40
N LEU A 592 23.76 16.42 9.29
CA LEU A 592 23.65 16.14 10.74
C LEU A 592 22.34 16.69 11.32
N PHE A 593 22.00 17.94 11.00
CA PHE A 593 20.77 18.56 11.48
C PHE A 593 19.54 17.97 10.80
N GLU A 594 19.60 17.67 9.49
CA GLU A 594 18.53 16.94 8.79
C GLU A 594 18.25 15.56 9.41
N ASP A 595 19.29 14.82 9.78
CA ASP A 595 19.14 13.53 10.47
C ASP A 595 18.54 13.71 11.86
N ALA A 596 18.91 14.78 12.59
CA ALA A 596 18.33 15.10 13.88
C ALA A 596 16.85 15.51 13.80
N TYR A 597 16.44 16.16 12.71
CA TYR A 597 15.05 16.55 12.46
C TYR A 597 14.13 15.38 12.09
N LYS A 598 14.67 14.17 11.86
CA LYS A 598 13.85 12.96 11.67
C LYS A 598 13.38 12.34 12.99
N SER A 599 13.93 12.78 14.11
CA SER A 599 13.60 12.27 15.44
C SER A 599 12.80 13.29 16.26
N GLU A 600 11.72 12.86 16.92
CA GLU A 600 10.87 13.74 17.74
C GLU A 600 11.65 14.51 18.81
N LEU A 601 12.66 13.84 19.40
CA LEU A 601 13.58 14.38 20.40
C LEU A 601 15.01 14.05 19.98
N SER A 602 15.82 15.07 19.75
CA SER A 602 17.22 14.90 19.34
C SER A 602 18.18 15.74 20.19
N CYS A 603 19.37 15.21 20.43
CA CYS A 603 20.50 15.90 21.04
C CYS A 603 21.69 15.88 20.08
N ILE A 604 22.20 17.05 19.72
CA ILE A 604 23.45 17.18 18.96
C ILE A 604 24.53 17.69 19.92
N ILE A 605 25.69 17.05 19.92
CA ILE A 605 26.88 17.51 20.64
C ILE A 605 27.89 18.02 19.62
N LEU A 606 28.21 19.31 19.67
CA LEU A 606 29.27 19.94 18.89
C LEU A 606 30.53 20.06 19.76
N ASP A 607 31.48 19.17 19.54
CA ASP A 607 32.72 19.09 20.32
C ASP A 607 33.80 20.04 19.76
N ASN A 608 34.37 20.88 20.65
CA ASN A 608 35.40 21.89 20.37
C ASN A 608 35.07 22.77 19.14
N LEU A 609 34.17 23.73 19.31
CA LEU A 609 33.74 24.64 18.24
C LEU A 609 34.90 25.36 17.54
N GLU A 610 35.94 25.73 18.28
CA GLU A 610 37.16 26.34 17.72
C GLU A 610 37.85 25.44 16.68
N VAL A 611 37.88 24.12 16.91
CA VAL A 611 38.47 23.16 15.98
C VAL A 611 37.56 22.95 14.77
N LEU A 612 36.24 22.93 14.99
CA LEU A 612 35.25 22.78 13.94
C LEU A 612 35.26 23.97 12.96
N LEU A 613 35.54 25.17 13.49
CA LEU A 613 35.69 26.43 12.74
C LEU A 613 37.10 26.65 12.18
N ASP A 614 38.03 25.69 12.34
CA ASP A 614 39.45 25.82 11.98
C ASP A 614 40.11 27.11 12.53
N TYR A 615 39.78 27.48 13.76
CA TYR A 615 40.32 28.68 14.38
C TYR A 615 41.83 28.56 14.61
N ALA A 616 42.57 29.58 14.15
CA ALA A 616 43.97 29.77 14.47
C ALA A 616 44.19 31.14 15.15
N PRO A 617 44.85 31.19 16.33
CA PRO A 617 45.04 32.44 17.06
C PRO A 617 46.08 33.37 16.38
N ILE A 618 47.00 32.83 15.58
CA ILE A 618 48.03 33.60 14.87
C ILE A 618 47.44 34.19 13.59
N GLY A 619 46.93 35.42 13.71
CA GLY A 619 46.12 36.09 12.69
C GLY A 619 44.77 35.38 12.61
N PRO A 620 43.67 35.94 13.15
CA PRO A 620 42.42 35.22 13.40
C PRO A 620 41.82 34.69 12.10
N ARG A 621 42.23 33.49 11.70
CA ARG A 621 41.73 32.74 10.56
C ARG A 621 40.71 31.75 11.11
N PHE A 622 39.57 31.69 10.45
CA PHE A 622 38.51 30.73 10.71
C PHE A 622 37.72 30.50 9.42
N CYS A 623 37.02 29.38 9.34
CA CYS A 623 36.17 29.04 8.21
C CYS A 623 34.83 29.79 8.28
N ASN A 624 34.71 30.89 7.55
CA ASN A 624 33.47 31.68 7.51
C ASN A 624 32.26 30.90 6.93
N PRO A 625 32.38 30.08 5.87
CA PRO A 625 31.25 29.28 5.39
C PRO A 625 30.64 28.37 6.47
N VAL A 626 31.50 27.69 7.25
CA VAL A 626 31.06 26.80 8.35
C VAL A 626 30.44 27.62 9.49
N LEU A 627 30.95 28.82 9.75
CA LEU A 627 30.34 29.72 10.74
C LEU A 627 28.93 30.15 10.33
N GLN A 628 28.75 30.62 9.09
CA GLN A 628 27.46 31.14 8.62
C GLN A 628 26.39 30.04 8.61
N ILE A 629 26.75 28.82 8.21
CA ILE A 629 25.81 27.70 8.25
C ILE A 629 25.43 27.35 9.70
N LEU A 630 26.38 27.35 10.64
CA LEU A 630 26.06 27.12 12.06
C LEU A 630 25.12 28.18 12.63
N ILE A 631 25.36 29.46 12.32
CA ILE A 631 24.48 30.55 12.75
C ILE A 631 23.05 30.35 12.22
N THR A 632 22.93 29.86 10.98
CA THR A 632 21.66 29.57 10.34
C THR A 632 20.98 28.37 11.02
N LEU A 633 21.68 27.23 11.13
CA LEU A 633 21.15 25.99 11.70
C LEU A 633 20.76 26.12 13.19
N LEU A 634 21.50 26.92 13.97
CA LEU A 634 21.19 27.19 15.38
C LEU A 634 20.02 28.17 15.56
N GLY A 635 19.75 29.01 14.55
CA GLY A 635 18.62 29.94 14.52
C GLY A 635 17.34 29.32 13.95
N ASP A 636 17.46 28.27 13.14
CA ASP A 636 16.34 27.58 12.54
C ASP A 636 15.53 26.80 13.58
N THR A 637 14.21 26.83 13.42
CA THR A 637 13.32 26.01 14.26
C THR A 637 13.06 24.67 13.59
N PRO A 638 13.10 23.54 14.33
CA PRO A 638 12.82 22.23 13.78
C PRO A 638 11.37 22.14 13.26
N PRO A 639 11.07 21.12 12.43
CA PRO A 639 9.72 20.84 11.96
C PRO A 639 8.69 20.70 13.10
N LYS A 640 7.40 20.78 12.76
CA LYS A 640 6.32 20.64 13.77
C LYS A 640 6.47 19.32 14.53
N ASN A 641 6.27 19.36 15.85
CA ASN A 641 6.40 18.24 16.79
C ASN A 641 7.81 17.67 16.99
N HIS A 642 8.85 18.31 16.45
CA HIS A 642 10.24 17.91 16.66
C HIS A 642 10.93 18.93 17.59
N ARG A 643 11.81 18.43 18.46
CA ARG A 643 12.50 19.19 19.50
C ARG A 643 13.99 18.86 19.46
N LEU A 644 14.83 19.89 19.55
CA LEU A 644 16.28 19.76 19.41
C LEU A 644 17.01 20.43 20.58
N LEU A 645 17.93 19.67 21.19
CA LEU A 645 18.92 20.18 22.13
C LEU A 645 20.29 20.18 21.46
N VAL A 646 20.94 21.34 21.39
CA VAL A 646 22.32 21.44 20.90
C VAL A 646 23.23 21.77 22.07
N ILE A 647 24.20 20.90 22.35
CA ILE A 647 25.25 21.13 23.36
C ILE A 647 26.56 21.36 22.65
N ALA A 648 27.08 22.57 22.70
CA ALA A 648 28.39 22.91 22.17
C ALA A 648 29.43 22.97 23.29
N THR A 649 30.68 22.68 22.97
CA THR A 649 31.81 22.83 23.89
C THR A 649 32.88 23.72 23.29
N THR A 650 33.51 24.56 24.11
CA THR A 650 34.61 25.43 23.68
C THR A 650 35.67 25.62 24.75
N GLY A 651 36.95 25.64 24.33
CA GLY A 651 38.10 26.06 25.13
C GLY A 651 38.32 27.57 25.14
N GLU A 652 37.87 28.28 24.09
CA GLU A 652 38.21 29.67 23.80
C GLU A 652 36.93 30.53 23.70
N LEU A 653 36.40 30.95 24.85
CA LEU A 653 35.15 31.72 24.92
C LEU A 653 35.27 33.08 24.22
N GLU A 654 36.42 33.74 24.34
CA GLU A 654 36.68 35.07 23.74
C GLU A 654 36.49 35.05 22.22
N PHE A 655 36.92 33.98 21.55
CA PHE A 655 36.72 33.81 20.12
C PHE A 655 35.24 33.68 19.74
N ILE A 656 34.48 32.88 20.48
CA ILE A 656 33.04 32.66 20.24
C ILE A 656 32.23 33.94 20.48
N GLU A 657 32.65 34.77 21.43
CA GLU A 657 32.08 36.10 21.68
C GLU A 657 32.41 37.09 20.55
N LEU A 658 33.66 37.12 20.08
CA LEU A 658 34.12 37.98 18.99
C LEU A 658 33.32 37.72 17.70
N VAL A 659 33.04 36.45 17.43
CA VAL A 659 32.30 36.01 16.25
C VAL A 659 30.77 36.16 16.43
N ARG A 660 30.31 36.62 17.60
CA ARG A 660 28.89 36.81 17.99
C ARG A 660 28.06 35.53 18.04
N LEU A 661 28.70 34.36 17.99
CA LEU A 661 28.04 33.07 18.09
C LEU A 661 27.53 32.81 19.52
N ALA A 662 28.20 33.38 20.53
CA ALA A 662 27.81 33.27 21.94
C ALA A 662 26.35 33.69 22.23
N LYS A 663 25.78 34.61 21.44
CA LYS A 663 24.41 35.11 21.62
C LYS A 663 23.34 34.06 21.33
N GLN A 664 23.66 33.02 20.56
CA GLN A 664 22.72 31.95 20.22
C GLN A 664 22.67 30.85 21.27
N PHE A 665 23.55 30.89 22.28
CA PHE A 665 23.69 29.84 23.28
C PHE A 665 23.42 30.34 24.70
N HIS A 666 22.88 29.45 25.54
CA HIS A 666 22.93 29.58 26.99
C HIS A 666 24.30 29.10 27.50
N ILE A 667 25.10 30.02 28.03
CA ILE A 667 26.48 29.75 28.43
C ILE A 667 26.51 29.18 29.84
N VAL A 668 27.19 28.04 30.00
CA VAL A 668 27.47 27.39 31.29
C VAL A 668 28.97 27.21 31.41
N HIS A 669 29.55 27.82 32.45
CA HIS A 669 30.99 27.76 32.69
C HIS A 669 31.37 26.52 33.50
N VAL A 670 32.34 25.76 33.01
CA VAL A 670 32.92 24.58 33.64
C VAL A 670 34.20 25.00 34.37
N GLU A 671 34.14 24.97 35.69
CA GLU A 671 35.27 25.34 36.55
C GLU A 671 36.31 24.22 36.67
N ASN A 672 37.58 24.64 36.76
CA ASN A 672 38.69 23.73 37.09
C ASN A 672 38.77 23.49 38.60
N LEU A 673 39.46 22.40 38.97
CA LEU A 673 39.91 22.15 40.32
C LEU A 673 40.81 23.30 40.80
N ARG A 674 40.36 24.07 41.81
CA ARG A 674 41.12 25.20 42.36
C ARG A 674 41.63 24.95 43.77
N THR A 675 40.87 24.23 44.59
CA THR A 675 41.19 24.03 46.01
C THR A 675 41.81 22.65 46.27
N SER A 676 42.67 22.57 47.29
CA SER A 676 43.29 21.31 47.70
C SER A 676 42.27 20.27 48.16
N GLU A 677 41.17 20.72 48.78
CA GLU A 677 40.06 19.85 49.20
C GLU A 677 39.36 19.18 48.02
N GLN A 678 39.06 19.93 46.96
CA GLN A 678 38.47 19.41 45.73
C GLN A 678 39.39 18.41 45.02
N VAL A 679 40.70 18.69 44.99
CA VAL A 679 41.69 17.77 44.43
C VAL A 679 41.74 16.47 45.24
N MET A 680 41.74 16.56 46.57
CA MET A 680 41.72 15.38 47.44
C MET A 680 40.41 14.58 47.31
N ALA A 681 39.27 15.25 47.13
CA ALA A 681 37.99 14.61 46.85
C ALA A 681 38.01 13.86 45.51
N ALA A 682 38.51 14.50 44.45
CA ALA A 682 38.67 13.87 43.14
C ALA A 682 39.55 12.62 43.19
N VAL A 683 40.70 12.70 43.88
CA VAL A 683 41.63 11.58 44.02
C VAL A 683 41.05 10.45 44.88
N LYS A 684 40.33 10.77 45.95
CA LYS A 684 39.64 9.75 46.79
C LYS A 684 38.61 8.97 45.99
N VAL A 685 37.77 9.68 45.23
CA VAL A 685 36.72 9.05 44.40
C VAL A 685 37.35 8.22 43.27
N ASN A 686 38.43 8.70 42.66
CA ASN A 686 39.11 7.96 41.60
C ASN A 686 39.79 6.68 42.12
N LYS A 687 40.41 6.72 43.32
CA LYS A 687 40.96 5.51 43.97
C LYS A 687 39.90 4.43 44.21
N ILE A 688 38.69 4.82 44.62
CA ILE A 688 37.56 3.90 44.86
C ILE A 688 37.12 3.23 43.54
N ASN A 689 37.09 3.98 42.44
CA ASN A 689 36.72 3.46 41.11
C ASN A 689 37.80 2.52 40.54
N VAL A 690 39.09 2.80 40.75
CA VAL A 690 40.19 1.93 40.30
C VAL A 690 40.23 0.59 41.05
N THR A 691 39.76 0.52 42.31
CA THR A 691 39.59 -0.76 43.03
C THR A 691 38.34 -1.56 42.65
N LYS A 692 37.43 -1.00 41.85
CA LYS A 692 36.16 -1.64 41.44
C LYS A 692 36.14 -2.08 39.97
N ILE A 693 37.18 -1.73 39.20
CA ILE A 693 37.51 -2.27 37.88
C ILE A 693 38.50 -3.40 38.10
#